data_AF-A0A8C6IKG6-F1
#
_entry.id   AF-A0A8C6IKG6-F1
#
_cell.length_a   1.000
_cell.length_b   1.000
_cell.length_c   1.000
_cell.angle_alpha   90.00
_cell.angle_beta   90.00
_cell.angle_gamma   90.00
#
_symmetry.space_group_name_H-M   'P 1'
#
loop_
_entity.id
_entity.type
_entity.pdbx_description
1 polymer ?
#
loop_
_entity_poly.entity_id
_entity_poly.type
_entity_poly.pdbx_seq_one_letter_code
_entity_poly.pdbx_strand_id
1 'polypeptide(L)'
;MSLPTMASPTLSPDSSSQEALSAPTCSPTSDSENLSPDELELLAKLEEQNRLLEADSKSMRSMNGSRRNSGSSLVSSSSASSNLSHLEEDTWILWGRIANEWEEWRRRKEKLLKELIRKGIPHHFRAIVWQLLCSATDMPVKNQYSELLKMSSPCEKLIRRDIARTYPEHEFFKGQDSLGQEVLFNVMKAYSLVDREVGYCQGSAFIVGLLLMQEQLPDLNTHFRSQSFHTSMYASSWFLTLFLTTFPLPVATRVFDIFMYEGLEIVFRVGLALLQVNQTELMQLDMEGMSQYFQRVIPHQFDSCPDKLVLKAYQVKYNPKKMKRLEKEYAAMKSKEMEEQIEIKRLRTENRLLKQRIETLEKESAALADRLIQGQVTRAQEAEENYVIKRELAVVRQQCSSTAEDLQKAQSTIRQLQEQQENPRLTEDFVAHLETELEQSRLRETETLGALREMQDKVLDMEKRNSSLPDENNVARLQEELKALKVREGEAVASARELKLQLQELSDTWQAHLSRGGRWKESPRKLVLGELQDELMTVRLREAQALADGREWRQRVVELETQDNIHRNLLNRVEAERAALQEKLQYLAAQNKGLQTQLSESRRKQAEAECKSKEEVMAVRLREADSMAAVAEMRQRIAELEIQREEGRIQGQLNHSDSSQYIRELKDQIEELKTEVRLLKGPPTFEDPLAFDGLSLTRHLDEDSLPSSDEELLGVGVGVGAALQDPLYPLSPRDARFFRSLDRPAKDSEGSSDSDADELATPYSSQGLDN
;
A
#
# COMPACT_ATOMS: atom_id res chain seq x y z
N MET A 1 -41.19 18.70 35.93
CA MET A 1 -41.53 19.45 37.15
C MET A 1 -40.72 20.74 37.16
N SER A 2 -41.39 21.86 37.43
CA SER A 2 -40.86 23.10 38.04
C SER A 2 -39.62 23.80 37.46
N LEU A 3 -39.87 24.76 36.56
CA LEU A 3 -39.35 26.15 36.66
C LEU A 3 -39.80 26.76 38.01
N PRO A 4 -39.17 27.81 38.62
CA PRO A 4 -38.89 29.14 38.03
C PRO A 4 -37.51 29.72 38.48
N THR A 5 -37.13 31.01 38.42
CA THR A 5 -37.77 32.31 38.08
C THR A 5 -36.74 33.30 37.50
N MET A 6 -37.18 34.44 36.96
CA MET A 6 -36.37 35.67 36.82
C MET A 6 -36.39 36.53 38.10
N ALA A 7 -35.35 37.35 38.31
CA ALA A 7 -35.46 38.62 39.03
C ALA A 7 -34.34 39.60 38.61
N SER A 8 -34.72 40.68 37.93
CA SER A 8 -33.96 41.94 37.91
C SER A 8 -34.52 42.85 39.02
N PRO A 9 -33.76 43.86 39.46
CA PRO A 9 -34.32 45.21 39.29
C PRO A 9 -33.32 46.25 38.77
N THR A 10 -33.81 47.10 37.88
CA THR A 10 -33.25 48.39 37.49
C THR A 10 -33.54 49.46 38.54
N LEU A 11 -32.65 50.44 38.72
CA LEU A 11 -32.97 51.88 38.72
C LEU A 11 -31.69 52.75 38.64
N SER A 12 -31.80 53.84 37.87
CA SER A 12 -30.75 54.81 37.49
C SER A 12 -31.06 56.18 38.15
N PRO A 13 -30.59 57.35 37.65
CA PRO A 13 -29.25 57.79 37.20
C PRO A 13 -28.81 59.14 37.87
N ASP A 14 -27.60 59.63 37.58
CA ASP A 14 -27.28 61.06 37.25
C ASP A 14 -25.77 61.18 36.92
N SER A 15 -25.34 61.78 35.78
CA SER A 15 -25.20 63.22 35.48
C SER A 15 -24.16 63.92 36.40
N SER A 16 -23.11 64.62 35.97
CA SER A 16 -22.68 65.05 34.62
C SER A 16 -21.23 65.64 34.61
N SER A 17 -20.47 65.36 33.53
CA SER A 17 -19.63 66.30 32.74
C SER A 17 -18.38 67.04 33.30
N GLN A 18 -17.31 67.02 32.47
CA GLN A 18 -16.17 67.97 32.39
C GLN A 18 -15.15 67.96 33.57
N GLU A 19 -13.84 68.23 33.43
CA GLU A 19 -13.05 68.79 32.32
C GLU A 19 -11.54 68.41 32.35
N ALA A 20 -10.89 68.46 31.18
CA ALA A 20 -9.49 68.79 30.84
C ALA A 20 -8.23 68.52 31.76
N LEU A 21 -7.19 68.00 31.09
CA LEU A 21 -5.75 68.36 31.17
C LEU A 21 -4.95 68.20 32.49
N SER A 22 -3.93 67.33 32.47
CA SER A 22 -2.47 67.64 32.66
C SER A 22 -1.68 66.42 33.17
N ALA A 23 -0.42 66.29 32.74
CA ALA A 23 0.49 65.23 33.20
C ALA A 23 1.22 65.60 34.51
N PRO A 24 1.57 64.63 35.38
CA PRO A 24 2.52 64.84 36.46
C PRO A 24 3.90 64.22 36.16
N THR A 25 4.94 65.00 36.46
CA THR A 25 6.37 64.65 36.41
C THR A 25 6.80 63.76 37.58
N CYS A 26 7.85 62.97 37.38
CA CYS A 26 8.44 62.09 38.40
C CYS A 26 9.54 62.78 39.21
N SER A 27 9.54 62.59 40.54
CA SER A 27 10.69 62.80 41.43
C SER A 27 10.52 61.95 42.71
N PRO A 28 11.62 61.48 43.35
CA PRO A 28 11.61 60.22 44.08
C PRO A 28 11.37 60.33 45.58
N THR A 29 10.90 59.24 46.19
CA THR A 29 10.95 59.01 47.65
C THR A 29 12.07 58.04 47.99
N SER A 30 12.86 58.44 48.98
CA SER A 30 13.91 57.65 49.63
C SER A 30 13.33 56.49 50.43
N ASP A 31 13.90 55.30 50.27
CA ASP A 31 14.06 54.32 51.35
C ASP A 31 15.40 53.62 51.16
N SER A 32 16.29 53.75 52.13
CA SER A 32 17.58 53.07 52.20
C SER A 32 17.89 52.77 53.66
N GLU A 33 18.61 51.67 53.85
CA GLU A 33 19.18 51.13 55.11
C GLU A 33 18.41 49.96 55.75
N ASN A 34 18.88 48.75 55.45
CA ASN A 34 19.25 47.71 56.42
C ASN A 34 19.94 46.56 55.66
N LEU A 35 21.18 46.83 55.20
CA LEU A 35 22.06 45.79 54.63
C LEU A 35 22.78 45.06 55.76
N SER A 36 22.98 43.75 55.60
CA SER A 36 23.60 42.89 56.61
C SER A 36 25.12 43.12 56.73
N PRO A 37 25.75 42.73 57.86
CA PRO A 37 27.20 42.86 58.04
C PRO A 37 28.01 42.14 56.94
N ASP A 38 27.52 40.99 56.48
CA ASP A 38 28.17 40.18 55.44
C ASP A 38 28.14 40.89 54.07
N GLU A 39 27.07 41.63 53.76
CA GLU A 39 26.95 42.44 52.54
C GLU A 39 27.87 43.67 52.58
N LEU A 40 28.04 44.29 53.76
CA LEU A 40 29.01 45.36 53.96
C LEU A 40 30.46 44.86 53.84
N GLU A 41 30.79 43.68 54.38
CA GLU A 41 32.11 43.07 54.22
C GLU A 41 32.39 42.66 52.75
N LEU A 42 31.37 42.18 52.03
CA LEU A 42 31.47 41.86 50.61
C LEU A 42 31.69 43.12 49.75
N LEU A 43 30.97 44.21 50.04
CA LEU A 43 31.16 45.51 49.39
C LEU A 43 32.57 46.07 49.64
N ALA A 44 33.05 46.02 50.88
CA ALA A 44 34.41 46.44 51.22
C ALA A 44 35.48 45.66 50.42
N LYS A 45 35.33 44.34 50.30
CA LYS A 45 36.23 43.49 49.49
C LYS A 45 36.16 43.80 48.00
N LEU A 46 34.98 44.10 47.46
CA LEU A 46 34.79 44.51 46.07
C LEU A 46 35.43 45.88 45.78
N GLU A 47 35.28 46.85 46.68
CA GLU A 47 35.93 48.16 46.53
C GLU A 47 37.46 48.06 46.64
N GLU A 48 37.98 47.21 47.53
CA GLU A 48 39.42 46.99 47.68
C GLU A 48 40.02 46.29 46.43
N GLN A 49 39.32 45.31 45.84
CA GLN A 49 39.71 44.71 44.56
C GLN A 49 39.72 45.74 43.41
N ASN A 50 38.70 46.58 43.31
CA ASN A 50 38.64 47.63 42.28
C ASN A 50 39.77 48.66 42.46
N ARG A 51 40.13 49.00 43.71
CA ARG A 51 41.24 49.92 44.01
C ARG A 51 42.61 49.33 43.62
N LEU A 52 42.79 48.02 43.77
CA LEU A 52 43.99 47.30 43.30
C LEU A 52 44.10 47.27 41.77
N LEU A 53 42.99 47.02 41.06
CA LEU A 53 42.94 47.06 39.59
C LEU A 53 43.27 48.44 39.02
N GLU A 54 42.78 49.51 39.66
CA GLU A 54 43.15 50.88 39.28
C GLU A 54 44.64 51.19 39.49
N ALA A 55 45.23 50.71 40.59
CA ALA A 55 46.65 50.94 40.88
C ALA A 55 47.55 50.28 39.83
N ASP A 56 47.24 49.06 39.41
CA ASP A 56 48.01 48.31 38.41
C ASP A 56 47.91 48.97 37.02
N SER A 57 46.72 49.48 36.67
CA SER A 57 46.50 50.25 35.43
C SER A 57 47.35 51.52 35.31
N LYS A 58 47.68 52.15 36.45
CA LYS A 58 48.51 53.37 36.54
C LYS A 58 50.01 53.01 36.55
N SER A 59 50.39 51.89 37.17
CA SER A 59 51.76 51.35 37.16
C SER A 59 52.26 51.07 35.73
N MET A 60 51.43 50.38 34.93
CA MET A 60 51.72 50.03 33.52
C MET A 60 51.95 51.23 32.59
N ARG A 61 51.48 52.44 32.94
CA ARG A 61 51.60 53.63 32.07
C ARG A 61 52.94 54.39 32.21
N SER A 62 53.81 54.04 33.16
CA SER A 62 55.01 54.83 33.48
C SER A 62 56.28 54.44 32.71
N MET A 63 56.37 53.24 32.12
CA MET A 63 57.66 52.68 31.65
C MET A 63 58.07 52.97 30.18
N ASN A 64 57.23 53.59 29.34
CA ASN A 64 57.51 53.72 27.90
C ASN A 64 58.02 55.11 27.44
N GLY A 65 58.88 55.74 28.24
CA GLY A 65 59.54 57.00 27.87
C GLY A 65 61.06 56.88 27.73
N SER A 66 61.58 56.66 26.51
CA SER A 66 62.82 57.25 25.96
C SER A 66 63.42 56.47 24.78
N ARG A 67 63.42 57.05 23.57
CA ARG A 67 64.64 57.40 22.77
C ARG A 67 64.26 57.88 21.36
N ARG A 68 64.77 59.06 20.98
CA ARG A 68 64.73 59.63 19.62
C ARG A 68 66.07 59.35 18.95
N ASN A 69 66.10 58.90 17.68
CA ASN A 69 66.54 59.76 16.56
C ASN A 69 66.35 59.12 15.16
N SER A 70 66.02 59.96 14.17
CA SER A 70 66.22 59.86 12.70
C SER A 70 65.91 58.58 11.92
N GLY A 71 64.99 58.66 10.93
CA GLY A 71 64.77 57.55 9.98
C GLY A 71 63.79 57.69 8.79
N SER A 72 63.13 58.84 8.55
CA SER A 72 62.29 59.12 7.35
C SER A 72 60.97 58.34 7.14
N SER A 73 60.00 59.01 6.52
CA SER A 73 58.69 58.54 6.00
C SER A 73 57.84 57.63 6.90
N LEU A 74 57.07 58.26 7.81
CA LEU A 74 55.94 57.63 8.49
C LEU A 74 54.67 57.68 7.61
N VAL A 75 54.06 56.52 7.37
CA VAL A 75 52.60 56.40 7.28
C VAL A 75 52.16 55.68 8.54
N SER A 76 51.85 56.44 9.60
CA SER A 76 51.64 55.88 10.93
C SER A 76 50.34 55.08 11.02
N SER A 77 50.47 53.79 11.28
CA SER A 77 49.37 52.84 11.58
C SER A 77 48.76 53.03 12.97
N SER A 78 48.61 54.28 13.43
CA SER A 78 48.07 54.65 14.74
C SER A 78 46.75 55.44 14.68
N SER A 79 46.22 55.71 13.48
CA SER A 79 44.90 56.34 13.28
C SER A 79 43.72 55.37 13.40
N ALA A 80 43.97 54.06 13.50
CA ALA A 80 42.93 53.03 13.39
C ALA A 80 41.87 53.10 14.53
N SER A 81 42.27 53.48 15.75
CA SER A 81 41.37 53.53 16.90
C SER A 81 40.51 54.80 16.96
N SER A 82 40.97 55.91 16.40
CA SER A 82 40.19 57.18 16.33
C SER A 82 39.29 57.26 15.10
N ASN A 83 39.62 56.51 14.04
CA ASN A 83 38.83 56.50 12.81
C ASN A 83 37.60 55.57 12.89
N LEU A 84 37.56 54.64 13.83
CA LEU A 84 36.46 53.67 13.94
C LEU A 84 35.18 54.33 14.47
N SER A 85 35.27 55.13 15.54
CA SER A 85 34.11 55.85 16.10
C SER A 85 33.53 56.87 15.11
N HIS A 86 34.38 57.55 14.34
CA HIS A 86 33.94 58.56 13.38
C HIS A 86 33.16 57.97 12.18
N LEU A 87 33.46 56.72 11.81
CA LEU A 87 32.71 55.95 10.79
C LEU A 87 31.40 55.38 11.32
N GLU A 88 31.36 55.00 12.61
CA GLU A 88 30.13 54.55 13.27
C GLU A 88 29.16 55.71 13.52
N GLU A 89 29.65 56.91 13.91
CA GLU A 89 28.84 58.11 14.02
C GLU A 89 28.20 58.51 12.68
N ASP A 90 28.99 58.55 11.59
CA ASP A 90 28.46 58.83 10.24
C ASP A 90 27.39 57.80 9.82
N THR A 91 27.61 56.52 10.13
CA THR A 91 26.66 55.43 9.82
C THR A 91 25.39 55.53 10.69
N TRP A 92 25.53 55.84 11.97
CA TRP A 92 24.43 56.00 12.91
C TRP A 92 23.56 57.21 12.57
N ILE A 93 24.17 58.36 12.30
CA ILE A 93 23.49 59.59 11.87
C ILE A 93 22.76 59.36 10.55
N LEU A 94 23.37 58.64 9.59
CA LEU A 94 22.74 58.29 8.32
C LEU A 94 21.50 57.41 8.51
N TRP A 95 21.60 56.31 9.28
CA TRP A 95 20.45 55.42 9.52
C TRP A 95 19.38 56.05 10.41
N GLY A 96 19.75 56.90 11.36
CA GLY A 96 18.80 57.72 12.12
C GLY A 96 18.02 58.68 11.22
N ARG A 97 18.70 59.33 10.26
CA ARG A 97 18.02 60.16 9.24
C ARG A 97 17.11 59.33 8.34
N ILE A 98 17.56 58.16 7.87
CA ILE A 98 16.75 57.25 7.03
C ILE A 98 15.47 56.82 7.75
N ALA A 99 15.56 56.48 9.05
CA ALA A 99 14.40 56.07 9.84
C ALA A 99 13.41 57.22 10.06
N ASN A 100 13.91 58.44 10.34
CA ASN A 100 13.08 59.61 10.57
C ASN A 100 12.44 60.17 9.27
N GLU A 101 13.15 60.12 8.14
CA GLU A 101 12.72 60.61 6.83
C GLU A 101 12.23 59.48 5.90
N TRP A 102 11.70 58.38 6.46
CA TRP A 102 11.47 57.13 5.72
C TRP A 102 10.72 57.27 4.40
N GLU A 103 9.58 57.98 4.41
CA GLU A 103 8.73 58.17 3.23
C GLU A 103 9.41 58.99 2.12
N GLU A 104 10.35 59.89 2.48
CA GLU A 104 11.18 60.59 1.50
C GLU A 104 12.27 59.67 0.94
N TRP A 105 12.98 58.92 1.80
CA TRP A 105 14.01 57.99 1.36
C TRP A 105 13.44 56.90 0.45
N ARG A 106 12.28 56.34 0.80
CA ARG A 106 11.57 55.34 0.02
C ARG A 106 11.13 55.86 -1.36
N ARG A 107 10.65 57.11 -1.46
CA ARG A 107 10.21 57.69 -2.75
C ARG A 107 11.32 58.31 -3.60
N ARG A 108 12.27 59.03 -2.99
CA ARG A 108 13.26 59.85 -3.71
C ARG A 108 14.67 59.23 -3.76
N LYS A 109 15.01 58.36 -2.82
CA LYS A 109 16.37 57.79 -2.65
C LYS A 109 16.38 56.25 -2.69
N GLU A 110 15.35 55.63 -3.28
CA GLU A 110 15.14 54.18 -3.30
C GLU A 110 16.39 53.37 -3.67
N LYS A 111 17.11 53.77 -4.73
CA LYS A 111 18.34 53.08 -5.18
C LYS A 111 19.46 53.13 -4.14
N LEU A 112 19.64 54.26 -3.46
CA LEU A 112 20.64 54.41 -2.41
C LEU A 112 20.25 53.64 -1.15
N LEU A 113 18.96 53.68 -0.77
CA LEU A 113 18.42 52.88 0.32
C LEU A 113 18.65 51.38 0.08
N LYS A 114 18.38 50.89 -1.14
CA LYS A 114 18.68 49.53 -1.58
C LYS A 114 20.15 49.15 -1.41
N GLU A 115 21.07 50.01 -1.84
CA GLU A 115 22.51 49.78 -1.68
C GLU A 115 22.95 49.76 -0.21
N LEU A 116 22.37 50.61 0.64
CA LEU A 116 22.65 50.62 2.08
C LEU A 116 22.12 49.36 2.78
N ILE A 117 20.90 48.90 2.47
CA ILE A 117 20.36 47.64 2.98
C ILE A 117 21.23 46.44 2.55
N ARG A 118 21.73 46.44 1.30
CA ARG A 118 22.67 45.43 0.81
C ARG A 118 24.01 45.44 1.55
N LYS A 119 24.52 46.62 1.95
CA LYS A 119 25.70 46.76 2.82
C LYS A 119 25.42 46.36 4.28
N GLY A 120 24.16 46.46 4.70
CA GLY A 120 23.66 45.94 5.97
C GLY A 120 23.04 47.00 6.85
N ILE A 121 21.96 46.61 7.55
CA ILE A 121 21.32 47.45 8.54
C ILE A 121 22.09 47.27 9.85
N PRO A 122 22.58 48.34 10.52
CA PRO A 122 23.23 48.22 11.82
C PRO A 122 22.27 47.62 12.83
N HIS A 123 22.78 46.75 13.71
CA HIS A 123 21.97 45.94 14.64
C HIS A 123 20.86 46.74 15.34
N HIS A 124 21.24 47.88 15.94
CA HIS A 124 20.36 48.79 16.68
C HIS A 124 19.19 49.36 15.85
N PHE A 125 19.35 49.53 14.54
CA PHE A 125 18.31 50.07 13.66
C PHE A 125 17.38 49.01 13.07
N ARG A 126 17.74 47.71 13.11
CA ARG A 126 16.95 46.64 12.49
C ARG A 126 15.51 46.60 12.97
N ALA A 127 15.27 46.68 14.28
CA ALA A 127 13.93 46.67 14.84
C ALA A 127 13.02 47.77 14.29
N ILE A 128 13.57 48.95 13.96
CA ILE A 128 12.84 50.07 13.38
C ILE A 128 12.71 49.89 11.86
N VAL A 129 13.82 49.69 11.16
CA VAL A 129 13.86 49.62 9.69
C VAL A 129 13.06 48.44 9.16
N TRP A 130 13.07 47.27 9.82
CA TRP A 130 12.27 46.12 9.43
C TRP A 130 10.75 46.38 9.56
N GLN A 131 10.31 47.12 10.58
CA GLN A 131 8.90 47.53 10.70
C GLN A 131 8.51 48.53 9.60
N LEU A 132 9.40 49.48 9.28
CA LEU A 132 9.20 50.46 8.21
C LEU A 132 9.18 49.84 6.81
N LEU A 133 9.99 48.80 6.58
CA LEU A 133 10.02 48.01 5.33
C LEU A 133 8.69 47.30 5.08
N CYS A 134 8.09 46.71 6.12
CA CYS A 134 6.82 46.00 6.04
C CYS A 134 5.58 46.87 6.30
N SER A 135 5.73 48.19 6.51
CA SER A 135 4.63 49.09 6.94
C SER A 135 3.83 48.55 8.14
N ALA A 136 4.52 47.88 9.08
CA ALA A 136 3.89 47.12 10.17
C ALA A 136 3.06 47.99 11.14
N THR A 137 3.34 49.29 11.20
CA THR A 137 2.63 50.26 12.04
C THR A 137 1.16 50.45 11.67
N ASP A 138 0.83 50.23 10.39
CA ASP A 138 -0.44 50.62 9.76
C ASP A 138 -1.37 49.42 9.56
N MET A 139 -0.92 48.22 9.94
CA MET A 139 -1.63 46.96 9.73
C MET A 139 -2.77 46.77 10.75
N PRO A 140 -4.00 46.42 10.31
CA PRO A 140 -5.16 46.31 11.21
C PRO A 140 -5.01 45.21 12.27
N VAL A 141 -4.23 44.16 11.99
CA VAL A 141 -3.91 43.06 12.92
C VAL A 141 -3.23 43.56 14.21
N LYS A 142 -2.50 44.68 14.15
CA LYS A 142 -1.88 45.33 15.32
C LYS A 142 -2.90 45.63 16.43
N ASN A 143 -4.10 46.06 16.05
CA ASN A 143 -5.19 46.39 16.98
C ASN A 143 -5.95 45.15 17.46
N GLN A 144 -5.73 43.99 16.83
CA GLN A 144 -6.39 42.72 17.15
C GLN A 144 -5.50 41.80 18.02
N TYR A 145 -4.19 42.05 18.08
CA TYR A 145 -3.21 41.21 18.77
C TYR A 145 -3.56 40.94 20.24
N SER A 146 -4.03 41.95 20.98
CA SER A 146 -4.44 41.81 22.38
C SER A 146 -5.66 40.90 22.58
N GLU A 147 -6.59 40.83 21.62
CA GLU A 147 -7.71 39.90 21.66
C GLU A 147 -7.29 38.48 21.26
N LEU A 148 -6.42 38.35 20.25
CA LEU A 148 -5.88 37.07 19.79
C LEU A 148 -5.11 36.32 20.90
N LEU A 149 -4.41 37.03 21.79
CA LEU A 149 -3.73 36.42 22.93
C LEU A 149 -4.68 35.78 23.96
N LYS A 150 -5.92 36.29 24.09
CA LYS A 150 -6.95 35.75 25.01
C LYS A 150 -7.60 34.46 24.50
N MET A 151 -7.62 34.26 23.18
CA MET A 151 -8.15 33.05 22.55
C MET A 151 -7.20 31.86 22.78
N SER A 152 -7.66 30.61 22.60
CA SER A 152 -6.80 29.42 22.66
C SER A 152 -6.54 28.86 21.26
N SER A 153 -5.31 28.43 20.99
CA SER A 153 -4.90 27.82 19.73
C SER A 153 -4.75 26.30 19.84
N PRO A 154 -5.28 25.51 18.88
CA PRO A 154 -5.00 24.08 18.78
C PRO A 154 -3.50 23.75 18.67
N CYS A 155 -2.68 24.70 18.23
CA CYS A 155 -1.25 24.50 17.94
C CYS A 155 -0.34 24.72 19.16
N GLU A 156 -0.84 25.16 20.32
CA GLU A 156 -0.02 25.60 21.47
C GLU A 156 1.04 24.55 21.91
N LYS A 157 0.69 23.26 21.91
CA LYS A 157 1.62 22.17 22.26
C LYS A 157 2.77 22.02 21.26
N LEU A 158 2.51 22.21 19.96
CA LEU A 158 3.52 22.15 18.91
C LEU A 158 4.43 23.40 18.98
N ILE A 159 3.84 24.57 19.17
CA ILE A 159 4.54 25.85 19.33
C ILE A 159 5.55 25.78 20.48
N ARG A 160 5.14 25.31 21.68
CA ARG A 160 6.05 25.17 22.84
C ARG A 160 7.24 24.25 22.55
N ARG A 161 7.02 23.11 21.88
CA ARG A 161 8.09 22.19 21.50
C ARG A 161 9.10 22.81 20.53
N ASP A 162 8.64 23.65 19.61
CA ASP A 162 9.50 24.30 18.63
C ASP A 162 10.27 25.50 19.23
N ILE A 163 9.66 26.21 20.18
CA ILE A 163 10.32 27.29 20.94
C ILE A 163 11.48 26.76 21.78
N ALA A 164 11.31 25.62 22.48
CA ALA A 164 12.37 25.02 23.31
C ALA A 164 13.65 24.64 22.54
N ARG A 165 13.58 24.56 21.20
CA ARG A 165 14.72 24.30 20.30
C ARG A 165 15.10 25.48 19.40
N THR A 166 14.48 26.65 19.60
CA THR A 166 14.74 27.87 18.82
C THR A 166 15.77 28.74 19.54
N TYR A 167 16.99 28.82 18.99
CA TYR A 167 18.13 29.53 19.58
C TYR A 167 18.40 29.22 21.07
N PRO A 168 18.51 27.94 21.50
CA PRO A 168 18.57 27.56 22.92
C PRO A 168 19.77 28.14 23.68
N GLU A 169 20.86 28.45 22.99
CA GLU A 169 22.07 29.05 23.57
C GLU A 169 22.06 30.59 23.62
N HIS A 170 21.08 31.25 23.00
CA HIS A 170 21.00 32.71 22.96
C HIS A 170 20.46 33.26 24.29
N GLU A 171 21.15 34.21 24.92
CA GLU A 171 20.86 34.69 26.29
C GLU A 171 19.38 35.03 26.53
N PHE A 172 18.73 35.72 25.60
CA PHE A 172 17.31 36.10 25.70
C PHE A 172 16.31 34.91 25.65
N PHE A 173 16.70 33.78 25.07
CA PHE A 173 15.86 32.58 24.93
C PHE A 173 16.29 31.43 25.85
N LYS A 174 17.50 31.49 26.42
CA LYS A 174 18.08 30.47 27.30
C LYS A 174 17.32 30.38 28.63
N GLY A 175 17.19 29.16 29.15
CA GLY A 175 16.38 28.86 30.34
C GLY A 175 14.95 28.49 29.98
N GLN A 176 14.35 27.57 30.75
CA GLN A 176 12.97 27.15 30.56
C GLN A 176 12.01 28.28 30.95
N ASP A 177 10.97 28.51 30.13
CA ASP A 177 9.96 29.55 30.36
C ASP A 177 10.56 30.98 30.50
N SER A 178 11.66 31.24 29.79
CA SER A 178 12.29 32.56 29.72
C SER A 178 11.41 33.60 29.01
N LEU A 179 11.63 34.89 29.32
CA LEU A 179 10.87 36.01 28.74
C LEU A 179 10.85 35.98 27.19
N GLY A 180 11.98 35.63 26.56
CA GLY A 180 12.04 35.48 25.10
C GLY A 180 11.20 34.33 24.58
N GLN A 181 11.15 33.20 25.29
CA GLN A 181 10.27 32.07 24.93
C GLN A 181 8.79 32.43 25.09
N GLU A 182 8.40 33.17 26.14
CA GLU A 182 7.02 33.60 26.35
C GLU A 182 6.56 34.62 25.29
N VAL A 183 7.39 35.62 24.98
CA VAL A 183 7.12 36.59 23.91
C VAL A 183 6.97 35.89 22.55
N LEU A 184 7.87 34.95 22.23
CA LEU A 184 7.79 34.16 21.00
C LEU A 184 6.54 33.25 20.97
N PHE A 185 6.16 32.65 22.11
CA PHE A 185 4.93 31.85 22.23
C PHE A 185 3.70 32.69 21.92
N ASN A 186 3.61 33.90 22.47
CA ASN A 186 2.50 34.82 22.25
C ASN A 186 2.38 35.23 20.77
N VAL A 187 3.49 35.54 20.10
CA VAL A 187 3.50 35.86 18.65
C VAL A 187 3.06 34.65 17.81
N MET A 188 3.65 33.48 18.04
CA MET A 188 3.34 32.26 17.28
C MET A 188 1.91 31.77 17.51
N LYS A 189 1.40 31.91 18.74
CA LYS A 189 0.01 31.62 19.11
C LYS A 189 -0.95 32.53 18.34
N ALA A 190 -0.74 33.84 18.40
CA ALA A 190 -1.58 34.80 17.67
C ALA A 190 -1.54 34.56 16.14
N TYR A 191 -0.36 34.28 15.57
CA TYR A 191 -0.22 33.94 14.16
C TYR A 191 -1.06 32.72 13.77
N SER A 192 -1.01 31.63 14.55
CA SER A 192 -1.80 30.42 14.31
C SER A 192 -3.33 30.59 14.42
N LEU A 193 -3.80 31.72 14.95
CA LEU A 193 -5.21 32.09 15.06
C LEU A 193 -5.66 33.04 13.94
N VAL A 194 -4.76 33.92 13.49
CA VAL A 194 -4.96 34.78 12.31
C VAL A 194 -4.98 33.94 11.04
N ASP A 195 -4.04 33.00 10.92
CA ASP A 195 -3.79 32.24 9.71
C ASP A 195 -4.06 30.74 9.95
N ARG A 196 -5.35 30.39 9.94
CA ARG A 196 -5.84 29.03 10.24
C ARG A 196 -5.70 28.08 9.05
N GLU A 197 -5.45 28.60 7.85
CA GLU A 197 -5.35 27.83 6.61
C GLU A 197 -3.90 27.51 6.21
N VAL A 198 -2.89 28.26 6.70
CA VAL A 198 -1.46 28.02 6.46
C VAL A 198 -0.91 26.83 7.27
N GLY A 199 -1.53 25.68 7.07
CA GLY A 199 -0.89 24.40 7.36
C GLY A 199 0.43 24.29 6.57
N TYR A 200 1.52 23.99 7.30
CA TYR A 200 2.89 23.70 6.84
C TYR A 200 3.17 23.91 5.33
N CYS A 201 3.81 25.03 4.97
CA CYS A 201 4.11 25.45 3.59
C CYS A 201 5.14 24.58 2.83
N GLN A 202 4.85 23.30 2.64
CA GLN A 202 5.72 22.35 1.94
C GLN A 202 5.44 22.34 0.43
N GLY A 203 6.32 22.91 -0.39
CA GLY A 203 6.35 22.59 -1.83
C GLY A 203 7.06 23.56 -2.78
N SER A 204 6.88 24.87 -2.63
CA SER A 204 7.35 25.87 -3.61
C SER A 204 8.88 25.91 -3.78
N ALA A 205 9.62 25.73 -2.69
CA ALA A 205 11.08 25.65 -2.67
C ALA A 205 11.67 24.48 -3.50
N PHE A 206 10.94 23.36 -3.55
CA PHE A 206 11.50 22.05 -3.89
C PHE A 206 11.80 21.93 -5.38
N ILE A 207 10.90 22.39 -6.24
CA ILE A 207 11.07 22.34 -7.71
C ILE A 207 11.92 23.49 -8.22
N VAL A 208 11.85 24.68 -7.60
CA VAL A 208 12.68 25.82 -8.03
C VAL A 208 14.15 25.59 -7.70
N GLY A 209 14.49 25.01 -6.53
CA GLY A 209 15.85 24.57 -6.23
C GLY A 209 16.35 23.52 -7.21
N LEU A 210 15.55 22.47 -7.47
CA LEU A 210 15.91 21.38 -8.39
C LEU A 210 16.14 21.86 -9.84
N LEU A 211 15.25 22.71 -10.38
CA LEU A 211 15.33 23.20 -11.77
C LEU A 211 16.37 24.31 -11.96
N LEU A 212 16.66 25.12 -10.93
CA LEU A 212 17.79 26.06 -10.99
C LEU A 212 19.13 25.33 -10.93
N MET A 213 19.25 24.29 -10.10
CA MET A 213 20.45 23.44 -10.09
C MET A 213 20.65 22.68 -11.39
N GLN A 214 19.60 22.10 -11.98
CA GLN A 214 19.70 21.35 -13.23
C GLN A 214 20.29 22.18 -14.39
N GLU A 215 20.09 23.51 -14.41
CA GLU A 215 20.65 24.39 -15.44
C GLU A 215 21.94 25.13 -15.04
N GLN A 216 22.10 25.54 -13.78
CA GLN A 216 23.31 26.29 -13.36
C GLN A 216 24.43 25.39 -12.82
N LEU A 217 24.11 24.17 -12.42
CA LEU A 217 25.02 23.18 -11.80
C LEU A 217 24.65 21.75 -12.28
N PRO A 218 24.67 21.47 -13.60
CA PRO A 218 24.17 20.22 -14.17
C PRO A 218 24.91 18.98 -13.64
N ASP A 219 26.23 19.08 -13.44
CA ASP A 219 27.07 17.99 -12.92
C ASP A 219 26.71 17.66 -11.48
N LEU A 220 26.53 18.69 -10.63
CA LEU A 220 26.13 18.54 -9.23
C LEU A 220 24.72 17.97 -9.10
N ASN A 221 23.78 18.41 -9.93
CA ASN A 221 22.44 17.82 -9.99
C ASN A 221 22.46 16.36 -10.48
N THR A 222 23.39 16.00 -11.37
CA THR A 222 23.57 14.60 -11.81
C THR A 222 24.14 13.74 -10.70
N HIS A 223 25.16 14.23 -9.99
CA HIS A 223 25.71 13.59 -8.80
C HIS A 223 24.64 13.37 -7.72
N PHE A 224 23.92 14.43 -7.34
CA PHE A 224 22.83 14.37 -6.35
C PHE A 224 21.76 13.33 -6.74
N ARG A 225 21.37 13.27 -8.02
CA ARG A 225 20.44 12.23 -8.51
C ARG A 225 21.02 10.82 -8.41
N SER A 226 22.30 10.62 -8.73
CA SER A 226 22.95 9.31 -8.61
C SER A 226 23.00 8.81 -7.17
N GLN A 227 23.19 9.73 -6.21
CA GLN A 227 23.18 9.47 -4.77
C GLN A 227 21.78 9.45 -4.14
N SER A 228 20.72 9.61 -4.95
CA SER A 228 19.33 9.79 -4.49
C SER A 228 19.16 10.92 -3.45
N PHE A 229 20.05 11.91 -3.47
CA PHE A 229 20.07 13.06 -2.57
C PHE A 229 19.13 14.15 -3.10
N HIS A 230 18.00 14.34 -2.42
CA HIS A 230 16.92 15.20 -2.88
C HIS A 230 17.02 16.63 -2.31
N THR A 231 16.58 17.63 -3.07
CA THR A 231 16.52 19.04 -2.63
C THR A 231 15.80 19.26 -1.30
N SER A 232 14.84 18.39 -0.98
CA SER A 232 14.14 18.34 0.32
C SER A 232 15.07 18.12 1.52
N MET A 233 16.18 17.41 1.36
CA MET A 233 17.04 16.97 2.46
C MET A 233 17.87 18.11 3.06
N TYR A 234 18.24 19.12 2.24
CA TYR A 234 19.09 20.24 2.66
C TYR A 234 18.43 21.61 2.51
N ALA A 235 17.57 21.83 1.50
CA ALA A 235 17.05 23.17 1.21
C ALA A 235 15.73 23.51 1.92
N SER A 236 15.02 22.53 2.52
CA SER A 236 13.74 22.81 3.18
C SER A 236 13.86 23.84 4.31
N SER A 237 14.89 23.74 5.16
CA SER A 237 15.16 24.73 6.21
C SER A 237 15.49 26.11 5.64
N TRP A 238 16.25 26.18 4.54
CA TRP A 238 16.67 27.44 3.90
C TRP A 238 15.48 28.32 3.52
N PHE A 239 14.48 27.72 2.87
CA PHE A 239 13.30 28.45 2.41
C PHE A 239 12.24 28.64 3.50
N LEU A 240 11.98 27.62 4.33
CA LEU A 240 10.97 27.70 5.40
C LEU A 240 11.38 28.66 6.53
N THR A 241 12.68 28.78 6.80
CA THR A 241 13.20 29.58 7.92
C THR A 241 14.04 30.78 7.46
N LEU A 242 14.11 31.03 6.15
CA LEU A 242 14.93 32.11 5.58
C LEU A 242 16.40 32.05 6.04
N PHE A 243 16.92 30.82 6.12
CA PHE A 243 18.21 30.43 6.70
C PHE A 243 18.43 30.70 8.21
N LEU A 244 17.44 31.18 8.95
CA LEU A 244 17.55 31.48 10.39
C LEU A 244 17.92 30.26 11.25
N THR A 245 17.56 29.04 10.83
CA THR A 245 17.98 27.79 11.51
C THR A 245 19.24 27.16 10.91
N THR A 246 19.81 27.75 9.85
CA THR A 246 20.97 27.22 9.11
C THR A 246 22.23 28.00 9.39
N PHE A 247 22.14 29.33 9.53
CA PHE A 247 23.30 30.19 9.78
C PHE A 247 23.29 30.78 11.19
N PRO A 248 24.45 31.05 11.80
CA PRO A 248 24.55 31.91 12.98
C PRO A 248 23.90 33.27 12.74
N LEU A 249 23.31 33.85 13.80
CA LEU A 249 22.49 35.06 13.74
C LEU A 249 23.16 36.26 13.00
N PRO A 250 24.48 36.53 13.11
CA PRO A 250 25.13 37.59 12.35
C PRO A 250 25.07 37.41 10.82
N VAL A 251 25.16 36.17 10.33
CA VAL A 251 25.05 35.85 8.89
C VAL A 251 23.57 35.81 8.48
N ALA A 252 22.72 35.15 9.27
CA ALA A 252 21.30 35.03 8.96
C ALA A 252 20.59 36.39 8.90
N THR A 253 20.88 37.31 9.84
CA THR A 253 20.29 38.66 9.82
C THR A 253 20.72 39.50 8.62
N ARG A 254 21.90 39.26 8.03
CA ARG A 254 22.33 39.94 6.79
C ARG A 254 21.56 39.46 5.56
N VAL A 255 21.18 38.18 5.51
CA VAL A 255 20.24 37.66 4.50
C VAL A 255 18.84 38.22 4.74
N PHE A 256 18.41 38.30 6.00
CA PHE A 256 17.10 38.81 6.39
C PHE A 256 16.93 40.31 6.08
N ASP A 257 17.94 41.16 6.34
CA ASP A 257 17.96 42.58 5.95
C ASP A 257 17.59 42.78 4.48
N ILE A 258 18.15 41.94 3.60
CA ILE A 258 17.92 41.99 2.15
C ILE A 258 16.55 41.38 1.80
N PHE A 259 16.16 40.27 2.44
CA PHE A 259 14.86 39.63 2.23
C PHE A 259 13.70 40.60 2.52
N MET A 260 13.81 41.40 3.58
CA MET A 260 12.80 42.40 3.95
C MET A 260 12.62 43.53 2.93
N TYR A 261 13.55 43.69 1.98
CA TYR A 261 13.48 44.70 0.91
C TYR A 261 13.34 44.12 -0.51
N GLU A 262 13.98 42.98 -0.82
CA GLU A 262 13.97 42.33 -2.14
C GLU A 262 13.07 41.08 -2.22
N GLY A 263 12.53 40.60 -1.08
CA GLY A 263 11.72 39.39 -1.00
C GLY A 263 12.50 38.10 -1.26
N LEU A 264 11.80 37.05 -1.70
CA LEU A 264 12.35 35.70 -1.86
C LEU A 264 13.48 35.57 -2.90
N GLU A 265 13.73 36.57 -3.76
CA GLU A 265 14.84 36.53 -4.74
C GLU A 265 16.20 36.27 -4.05
N ILE A 266 16.46 36.90 -2.91
CA ILE A 266 17.74 36.72 -2.20
C ILE A 266 17.90 35.28 -1.68
N VAL A 267 16.81 34.61 -1.30
CA VAL A 267 16.84 33.24 -0.76
C VAL A 267 17.32 32.26 -1.84
N PHE A 268 16.80 32.42 -3.07
CA PHE A 268 17.28 31.64 -4.23
C PHE A 268 18.73 31.95 -4.60
N ARG A 269 19.13 33.23 -4.55
CA ARG A 269 20.51 33.66 -4.83
C ARG A 269 21.50 33.10 -3.81
N VAL A 270 21.19 33.15 -2.52
CA VAL A 270 22.02 32.60 -1.45
C VAL A 270 22.08 31.08 -1.59
N GLY A 271 20.95 30.38 -1.76
CA GLY A 271 20.94 28.92 -1.91
C GLY A 271 21.80 28.43 -3.10
N LEU A 272 21.71 29.10 -4.25
CA LEU A 272 22.58 28.80 -5.40
C LEU A 272 24.04 29.16 -5.15
N ALA A 273 24.34 30.27 -4.48
CA ALA A 273 25.71 30.66 -4.15
C ALA A 273 26.38 29.64 -3.22
N LEU A 274 25.67 29.10 -2.23
CA LEU A 274 26.21 28.05 -1.36
C LEU A 274 26.57 26.78 -2.13
N LEU A 275 25.72 26.38 -3.08
CA LEU A 275 25.95 25.23 -3.95
C LEU A 275 27.10 25.47 -4.94
N GLN A 276 27.22 26.67 -5.50
CA GLN A 276 28.34 27.06 -6.38
C GLN A 276 29.67 27.12 -5.62
N VAL A 277 29.69 27.68 -4.40
CA VAL A 277 30.90 27.80 -3.58
C VAL A 277 31.41 26.44 -3.11
N ASN A 278 30.51 25.50 -2.83
CA ASN A 278 30.85 24.17 -2.29
C ASN A 278 30.79 23.05 -3.35
N GLN A 279 30.65 23.36 -4.63
CA GLN A 279 30.48 22.36 -5.70
C GLN A 279 31.62 21.33 -5.71
N THR A 280 32.87 21.76 -5.56
CA THR A 280 34.05 20.87 -5.63
C THR A 280 34.06 19.83 -4.52
N GLU A 281 33.69 20.22 -3.31
CA GLU A 281 33.61 19.30 -2.15
C GLU A 281 32.40 18.39 -2.27
N LEU A 282 31.22 18.94 -2.59
CA LEU A 282 29.97 18.18 -2.69
C LEU A 282 30.02 17.09 -3.79
N MET A 283 30.77 17.30 -4.87
CA MET A 283 30.98 16.29 -5.92
C MET A 283 31.82 15.07 -5.47
N GLN A 284 32.55 15.17 -4.35
CA GLN A 284 33.40 14.11 -3.82
C GLN A 284 32.72 13.29 -2.70
N LEU A 285 31.57 13.75 -2.21
CA LEU A 285 30.85 13.19 -1.07
C LEU A 285 29.69 12.29 -1.50
N ASP A 286 29.41 11.26 -0.72
CA ASP A 286 28.21 10.42 -0.86
C ASP A 286 26.99 11.07 -0.18
N MET A 287 25.86 10.37 -0.17
CA MET A 287 24.60 10.85 0.42
C MET A 287 24.75 11.29 1.89
N GLU A 288 25.44 10.50 2.70
CA GLU A 288 25.65 10.82 4.12
C GLU A 288 26.66 11.97 4.29
N GLY A 289 27.80 11.92 3.60
CA GLY A 289 28.83 12.95 3.63
C GLY A 289 28.29 14.32 3.22
N MET A 290 27.47 14.39 2.16
CA MET A 290 26.78 15.61 1.76
C MET A 290 25.85 16.12 2.87
N SER A 291 25.03 15.25 3.46
CA SER A 291 24.13 15.61 4.56
C SER A 291 24.89 16.18 5.77
N GLN A 292 25.99 15.53 6.19
CA GLN A 292 26.84 16.03 7.28
C GLN A 292 27.51 17.37 6.91
N TYR A 293 27.98 17.54 5.67
CA TYR A 293 28.63 18.77 5.19
C TYR A 293 27.66 19.97 5.19
N PHE A 294 26.42 19.78 4.74
CA PHE A 294 25.36 20.79 4.81
C PHE A 294 25.00 21.19 6.24
N GLN A 295 25.09 20.27 7.21
CA GLN A 295 24.73 20.52 8.61
C GLN A 295 25.87 21.08 9.46
N ARG A 296 27.13 20.77 9.16
CA ARG A 296 28.29 21.08 10.02
C ARG A 296 29.29 22.07 9.43
N VAL A 297 29.47 22.09 8.11
CA VAL A 297 30.54 22.90 7.48
C VAL A 297 29.97 24.19 6.90
N ILE A 298 28.90 24.09 6.09
CA ILE A 298 28.30 25.25 5.42
C ILE A 298 27.81 26.35 6.38
N PRO A 299 27.19 26.05 7.55
CA PRO A 299 26.78 27.08 8.52
C PRO A 299 27.88 28.05 8.94
N HIS A 300 29.11 27.55 9.12
CA HIS A 300 30.22 28.32 9.70
C HIS A 300 31.17 28.93 8.66
N GLN A 301 30.99 28.61 7.37
CA GLN A 301 31.88 29.04 6.28
C GLN A 301 31.96 30.58 6.10
N PHE A 302 31.01 31.33 6.66
CA PHE A 302 30.88 32.78 6.47
C PHE A 302 30.92 33.59 7.78
N ASP A 303 31.15 32.96 8.94
CA ASP A 303 31.08 33.61 10.26
C ASP A 303 32.02 34.81 10.38
N SER A 304 33.23 34.72 9.82
CA SER A 304 34.22 35.82 9.84
C SER A 304 33.89 36.97 8.87
N CYS A 305 33.02 36.78 7.88
CA CYS A 305 32.68 37.80 6.89
C CYS A 305 31.34 37.49 6.18
N PRO A 306 30.19 37.88 6.78
CA PRO A 306 28.87 37.69 6.19
C PRO A 306 28.72 38.33 4.80
N ASP A 307 29.37 39.46 4.54
CA ASP A 307 29.27 40.18 3.27
C ASP A 307 29.86 39.38 2.10
N LYS A 308 30.79 38.45 2.34
CA LYS A 308 31.32 37.52 1.34
C LYS A 308 30.21 36.63 0.77
N LEU A 309 29.25 36.20 1.58
CA LEU A 309 28.08 35.43 1.14
C LEU A 309 27.16 36.30 0.27
N VAL A 310 26.87 37.54 0.69
CA VAL A 310 26.04 38.49 -0.06
C VAL A 310 26.66 38.82 -1.43
N LEU A 311 27.97 39.07 -1.48
CA LEU A 311 28.70 39.29 -2.73
C LEU A 311 28.63 38.07 -3.66
N LYS A 312 28.73 36.85 -3.13
CA LYS A 312 28.55 35.61 -3.91
C LYS A 312 27.11 35.44 -4.41
N ALA A 313 26.11 35.74 -3.58
CA ALA A 313 24.70 35.70 -3.96
C ALA A 313 24.35 36.65 -5.13
N TYR A 314 24.98 37.83 -5.20
CA TYR A 314 24.79 38.74 -6.34
C TYR A 314 25.60 38.37 -7.60
N GLN A 315 26.61 37.50 -7.50
CA GLN A 315 27.27 36.90 -8.68
C GLN A 315 26.37 35.85 -9.38
N VAL A 316 25.40 35.27 -8.67
CA VAL A 316 24.42 34.34 -9.25
C VAL A 316 23.52 35.04 -10.26
N LYS A 317 23.32 34.43 -11.44
CA LYS A 317 22.37 34.90 -12.45
C LYS A 317 20.96 34.48 -12.06
N TYR A 318 20.11 35.44 -11.68
CA TYR A 318 18.69 35.22 -11.42
C TYR A 318 17.85 35.86 -12.54
N ASN A 319 16.85 35.15 -13.05
CA ASN A 319 15.97 35.62 -14.12
C ASN A 319 14.50 35.62 -13.65
N PRO A 320 13.92 36.78 -13.30
CA PRO A 320 12.57 36.85 -12.72
C PRO A 320 11.48 36.41 -13.71
N LYS A 321 11.67 36.59 -15.03
CA LYS A 321 10.71 36.09 -16.04
C LYS A 321 10.69 34.56 -16.06
N LYS A 322 11.86 33.92 -15.94
CA LYS A 322 11.97 32.47 -15.85
C LYS A 322 11.34 31.95 -14.55
N MET A 323 11.59 32.61 -13.43
CA MET A 323 11.04 32.21 -12.13
C MET A 323 9.51 32.20 -12.12
N LYS A 324 8.86 33.25 -12.66
CA LYS A 324 7.39 33.28 -12.84
C LYS A 324 6.87 32.20 -13.79
N ARG A 325 7.66 31.80 -14.80
CA ARG A 325 7.32 30.66 -15.67
C ARG A 325 7.38 29.34 -14.91
N LEU A 326 8.44 29.10 -14.14
CA LEU A 326 8.60 27.90 -13.30
C LEU A 326 7.51 27.80 -12.22
N GLU A 327 7.14 28.92 -11.62
CA GLU A 327 6.01 29.04 -10.68
C GLU A 327 4.69 28.60 -11.33
N LYS A 328 4.40 29.09 -12.55
CA LYS A 328 3.20 28.69 -13.30
C LYS A 328 3.23 27.22 -13.72
N GLU A 329 4.38 26.71 -14.16
CA GLU A 329 4.57 25.29 -14.51
C GLU A 329 4.39 24.39 -13.27
N TYR A 330 4.90 24.81 -12.10
CA TYR A 330 4.69 24.13 -10.83
C TYR A 330 3.21 24.12 -10.40
N ALA A 331 2.52 25.26 -10.49
CA ALA A 331 1.10 25.36 -10.15
C ALA A 331 0.24 24.44 -11.04
N ALA A 332 0.51 24.40 -12.34
CA ALA A 332 -0.16 23.49 -13.27
C ALA A 332 0.13 22.01 -12.94
N MET A 333 1.39 21.66 -12.66
CA MET A 333 1.78 20.32 -12.23
C MET A 333 1.06 19.90 -10.94
N LYS A 334 0.96 20.80 -9.96
CA LYS A 334 0.32 20.51 -8.67
C LYS A 334 -1.21 20.42 -8.76
N SER A 335 -1.85 21.20 -9.64
CA SER A 335 -3.28 21.03 -9.95
C SER A 335 -3.53 19.64 -10.53
N LYS A 336 -2.74 19.24 -11.53
CA LYS A 336 -2.84 17.92 -12.15
C LYS A 336 -2.58 16.78 -11.16
N GLU A 337 -1.59 16.91 -10.28
CA GLU A 337 -1.34 15.92 -9.23
C GLU A 337 -2.52 15.83 -8.23
N MET A 338 -3.17 16.96 -7.91
CA MET A 338 -4.37 16.97 -7.08
C MET A 338 -5.56 16.28 -7.77
N GLU A 339 -5.78 16.57 -9.05
CA GLU A 339 -6.80 15.92 -9.89
C GLU A 339 -6.57 14.40 -9.97
N GLU A 340 -5.33 13.98 -10.23
CA GLU A 340 -4.91 12.56 -10.21
C GLU A 340 -5.14 11.92 -8.83
N GLN A 341 -4.86 12.62 -7.73
CA GLN A 341 -5.13 12.13 -6.36
C GLN A 341 -6.63 12.03 -6.04
N ILE A 342 -7.47 12.92 -6.57
CA ILE A 342 -8.93 12.85 -6.44
C ILE A 342 -9.46 11.64 -7.22
N GLU A 343 -9.01 11.44 -8.45
CA GLU A 343 -9.42 10.29 -9.27
C GLU A 343 -8.90 8.97 -8.70
N ILE A 344 -7.68 8.90 -8.17
CA ILE A 344 -7.16 7.73 -7.43
C ILE A 344 -8.05 7.42 -6.21
N LYS A 345 -8.52 8.42 -5.46
CA LYS A 345 -9.45 8.21 -4.33
C LYS A 345 -10.79 7.67 -4.81
N ARG A 346 -11.36 8.23 -5.88
CA ARG A 346 -12.61 7.76 -6.51
C ARG A 346 -12.49 6.32 -7.01
N LEU A 347 -11.46 6.01 -7.79
CA LEU A 347 -11.21 4.65 -8.29
C LEU A 347 -10.97 3.64 -7.16
N ARG A 348 -10.37 4.06 -6.04
CA ARG A 348 -10.26 3.22 -4.83
C ARG A 348 -11.60 2.94 -4.17
N THR A 349 -12.51 3.93 -4.09
CA THR A 349 -13.86 3.70 -3.56
C THR A 349 -14.70 2.83 -4.48
N GLU A 350 -14.60 3.03 -5.80
CA GLU A 350 -15.32 2.24 -6.80
C GLU A 350 -14.83 0.78 -6.84
N ASN A 351 -13.52 0.56 -6.84
CA ASN A 351 -12.95 -0.80 -6.71
C ASN A 351 -13.38 -1.51 -5.43
N ARG A 352 -13.59 -0.78 -4.32
CA ARG A 352 -14.09 -1.36 -3.07
C ARG A 352 -15.54 -1.84 -3.23
N LEU A 353 -16.40 -1.04 -3.86
CA LEU A 353 -17.79 -1.39 -4.13
C LEU A 353 -17.91 -2.56 -5.11
N LEU A 354 -17.09 -2.57 -6.19
CA LEU A 354 -17.05 -3.66 -7.15
C LEU A 354 -16.63 -4.99 -6.50
N LYS A 355 -15.61 -4.97 -5.62
CA LYS A 355 -15.22 -6.16 -4.83
C LYS A 355 -16.33 -6.67 -3.94
N GLN A 356 -17.05 -5.78 -3.24
CA GLN A 356 -18.22 -6.17 -2.45
C GLN A 356 -19.34 -6.76 -3.31
N ARG A 357 -19.55 -6.25 -4.53
CA ARG A 357 -20.56 -6.80 -5.45
C ARG A 357 -20.16 -8.19 -5.97
N ILE A 358 -18.89 -8.39 -6.30
CA ILE A 358 -18.33 -9.70 -6.68
C ILE A 358 -18.52 -10.70 -5.54
N GLU A 359 -18.09 -10.38 -4.32
CA GLU A 359 -18.25 -11.24 -3.13
C GLU A 359 -19.73 -11.60 -2.86
N THR A 360 -20.64 -10.66 -3.14
CA THR A 360 -22.10 -10.90 -3.02
C THR A 360 -22.59 -11.90 -4.09
N LEU A 361 -22.19 -11.70 -5.35
CA LEU A 361 -22.57 -12.58 -6.46
C LEU A 361 -21.95 -13.98 -6.33
N GLU A 362 -20.73 -14.09 -5.79
CA GLU A 362 -20.09 -15.37 -5.48
C GLU A 362 -20.88 -16.16 -4.41
N LYS A 363 -21.37 -15.48 -3.35
CA LYS A 363 -22.25 -16.09 -2.34
C LYS A 363 -23.61 -16.49 -2.91
N GLU A 364 -24.22 -15.64 -3.75
CA GLU A 364 -25.48 -15.96 -4.44
C GLU A 364 -25.30 -17.16 -5.38
N SER A 365 -24.19 -17.23 -6.12
CA SER A 365 -23.84 -18.33 -7.03
C SER A 365 -23.60 -19.65 -6.29
N ALA A 366 -22.84 -19.63 -5.19
CA ALA A 366 -22.64 -20.80 -4.34
C ALA A 366 -23.97 -21.33 -3.77
N ALA A 367 -24.80 -20.43 -3.21
CA ALA A 367 -26.11 -20.80 -2.68
C ALA A 367 -27.11 -21.27 -3.75
N LEU A 368 -26.92 -20.90 -5.02
CA LEU A 368 -27.67 -21.48 -6.14
C LEU A 368 -27.15 -22.88 -6.49
N ALA A 369 -25.84 -23.07 -6.55
CA ALA A 369 -25.22 -24.37 -6.81
C ALA A 369 -25.60 -25.41 -5.73
N ASP A 370 -25.52 -25.05 -4.45
CA ASP A 370 -25.92 -25.92 -3.34
C ASP A 370 -27.39 -26.37 -3.45
N ARG A 371 -28.31 -25.44 -3.76
CA ARG A 371 -29.73 -25.75 -3.97
C ARG A 371 -29.94 -26.66 -5.19
N LEU A 372 -29.15 -26.50 -6.24
CA LEU A 372 -29.24 -27.32 -7.46
C LEU A 372 -28.72 -28.75 -7.21
N ILE A 373 -27.61 -28.89 -6.48
CA ILE A 373 -27.06 -30.17 -6.02
C ILE A 373 -28.08 -30.85 -5.09
N GLN A 374 -28.59 -30.15 -4.08
CA GLN A 374 -29.55 -30.70 -3.14
C GLN A 374 -30.84 -31.16 -3.85
N GLY A 375 -31.33 -30.37 -4.83
CA GLY A 375 -32.46 -30.73 -5.69
C GLY A 375 -32.16 -31.81 -6.74
N GLN A 376 -30.90 -32.19 -6.98
CA GLN A 376 -30.55 -33.42 -7.71
C GLN A 376 -30.48 -34.62 -6.76
N VAL A 377 -29.92 -34.45 -5.56
CA VAL A 377 -29.83 -35.51 -4.54
C VAL A 377 -31.22 -35.96 -4.11
N THR A 378 -32.17 -35.05 -3.82
CA THR A 378 -33.54 -35.44 -3.47
C THR A 378 -34.23 -36.20 -4.60
N ARG A 379 -34.11 -35.73 -5.86
CA ARG A 379 -34.67 -36.47 -7.01
C ARG A 379 -34.04 -37.84 -7.23
N ALA A 380 -32.75 -38.00 -6.92
CA ALA A 380 -32.08 -39.30 -6.99
C ALA A 380 -32.59 -40.24 -5.88
N GLN A 381 -32.75 -39.74 -4.64
CA GLN A 381 -33.33 -40.47 -3.52
C GLN A 381 -34.79 -40.87 -3.80
N GLU A 382 -35.64 -39.94 -4.27
CA GLU A 382 -37.01 -40.21 -4.67
C GLU A 382 -37.10 -41.26 -5.80
N ALA A 383 -36.14 -41.27 -6.74
CA ALA A 383 -36.08 -42.27 -7.80
C ALA A 383 -35.65 -43.66 -7.28
N GLU A 384 -34.71 -43.72 -6.34
CA GLU A 384 -34.29 -44.96 -5.67
C GLU A 384 -35.42 -45.55 -4.80
N GLU A 385 -36.08 -44.72 -3.99
CA GLU A 385 -37.26 -45.11 -3.21
C GLU A 385 -38.38 -45.62 -4.14
N ASN A 386 -38.69 -44.92 -5.24
CA ASN A 386 -39.65 -45.39 -6.24
C ASN A 386 -39.27 -46.74 -6.85
N TYR A 387 -37.98 -47.04 -7.04
CA TYR A 387 -37.53 -48.31 -7.55
C TYR A 387 -37.69 -49.44 -6.52
N VAL A 388 -37.33 -49.19 -5.26
CA VAL A 388 -37.55 -50.13 -4.14
C VAL A 388 -39.03 -50.44 -3.99
N ILE A 389 -39.88 -49.41 -3.93
CA ILE A 389 -41.33 -49.51 -3.81
C ILE A 389 -41.94 -50.31 -4.97
N LYS A 390 -41.49 -50.08 -6.22
CA LYS A 390 -41.92 -50.87 -7.39
C LYS A 390 -41.52 -52.34 -7.28
N ARG A 391 -40.33 -52.63 -6.76
CA ARG A 391 -39.83 -54.00 -6.54
C ARG A 391 -40.62 -54.73 -5.47
N GLU A 392 -40.89 -54.08 -4.33
CA GLU A 392 -41.70 -54.64 -3.24
C GLU A 392 -43.14 -54.92 -3.72
N LEU A 393 -43.76 -53.96 -4.42
CA LEU A 393 -45.09 -54.15 -4.99
C LEU A 393 -45.15 -55.28 -6.03
N ALA A 394 -44.07 -55.51 -6.80
CA ALA A 394 -43.99 -56.67 -7.70
C ALA A 394 -43.94 -58.00 -6.91
N VAL A 395 -43.17 -58.06 -5.83
CA VAL A 395 -43.09 -59.24 -4.94
C VAL A 395 -44.44 -59.51 -4.28
N VAL A 396 -45.10 -58.49 -3.72
CA VAL A 396 -46.43 -58.63 -3.08
C VAL A 396 -47.46 -59.08 -4.11
N ARG A 397 -47.49 -58.50 -5.33
CA ARG A 397 -48.38 -58.95 -6.40
C ARG A 397 -48.17 -60.42 -6.77
N GLN A 398 -46.91 -60.88 -6.83
CA GLN A 398 -46.62 -62.28 -7.13
C GLN A 398 -47.02 -63.21 -5.97
N GLN A 399 -46.84 -62.78 -4.72
CA GLN A 399 -47.34 -63.49 -3.54
C GLN A 399 -48.88 -63.62 -3.57
N CYS A 400 -49.61 -62.53 -3.84
CA CYS A 400 -51.07 -62.55 -4.00
C CYS A 400 -51.51 -63.47 -5.16
N SER A 401 -50.74 -63.55 -6.25
CA SER A 401 -51.03 -64.50 -7.34
C SER A 401 -50.86 -65.95 -6.87
N SER A 402 -49.77 -66.27 -6.16
CA SER A 402 -49.56 -67.62 -5.64
C SER A 402 -50.60 -68.03 -4.59
N THR A 403 -50.98 -67.14 -3.67
CA THR A 403 -52.03 -67.45 -2.68
C THR A 403 -53.40 -67.58 -3.32
N ALA A 404 -53.70 -66.83 -4.39
CA ALA A 404 -54.92 -67.02 -5.17
C ALA A 404 -54.94 -68.36 -5.91
N GLU A 405 -53.83 -68.79 -6.52
CA GLU A 405 -53.68 -70.12 -7.12
C GLU A 405 -53.82 -71.24 -6.08
N ASP A 406 -53.19 -71.11 -4.92
CA ASP A 406 -53.26 -72.12 -3.86
C ASP A 406 -54.64 -72.18 -3.20
N LEU A 407 -55.33 -71.04 -3.05
CA LEU A 407 -56.74 -70.98 -2.68
C LEU A 407 -57.63 -71.68 -3.72
N GLN A 408 -57.37 -71.49 -5.01
CA GLN A 408 -58.11 -72.16 -6.09
C GLN A 408 -57.86 -73.68 -6.07
N LYS A 409 -56.62 -74.13 -5.81
CA LYS A 409 -56.27 -75.55 -5.61
C LYS A 409 -57.03 -76.10 -4.40
N ALA A 410 -57.00 -75.44 -3.25
CA ALA A 410 -57.72 -75.84 -2.04
C ALA A 410 -59.23 -75.95 -2.29
N GLN A 411 -59.84 -74.97 -2.98
CA GLN A 411 -61.25 -75.01 -3.38
C GLN A 411 -61.56 -76.20 -4.31
N SER A 412 -60.67 -76.52 -5.25
CA SER A 412 -60.84 -77.68 -6.14
C SER A 412 -60.70 -79.02 -5.40
N THR A 413 -59.80 -79.10 -4.41
CA THR A 413 -59.62 -80.27 -3.54
C THR A 413 -60.83 -80.46 -2.63
N ILE A 414 -61.36 -79.38 -2.02
CA ILE A 414 -62.61 -79.42 -1.24
C ILE A 414 -63.77 -79.93 -2.10
N ARG A 415 -63.87 -79.49 -3.36
CA ARG A 415 -64.89 -79.96 -4.30
C ARG A 415 -64.72 -81.45 -4.64
N GLN A 416 -63.50 -81.94 -4.85
CA GLN A 416 -63.23 -83.37 -5.07
C GLN A 416 -63.56 -84.23 -3.84
N LEU A 417 -63.28 -83.72 -2.63
CA LEU A 417 -63.64 -84.37 -1.37
C LEU A 417 -65.16 -84.38 -1.12
N GLN A 418 -65.89 -83.36 -1.60
CA GLN A 418 -67.36 -83.35 -1.62
C GLN A 418 -67.95 -84.34 -2.65
N GLU A 419 -67.25 -84.60 -3.75
CA GLU A 419 -67.64 -85.61 -4.76
C GLU A 419 -67.29 -87.05 -4.33
N GLN A 420 -66.40 -87.25 -3.35
CA GLN A 420 -66.06 -88.57 -2.76
C GLN A 420 -66.71 -88.79 -1.39
N GLN A 421 -68.04 -88.91 -1.33
CA GLN A 421 -68.76 -89.14 -0.06
C GLN A 421 -69.50 -90.48 0.03
N GLU A 422 -68.75 -91.57 0.17
CA GLU A 422 -69.19 -92.82 0.82
C GLU A 422 -68.20 -93.27 1.92
N ASN A 423 -68.11 -92.52 3.03
CA ASN A 423 -67.82 -93.07 4.36
C ASN A 423 -67.94 -92.00 5.48
N PRO A 424 -68.82 -92.19 6.49
CA PRO A 424 -69.00 -91.21 7.56
C PRO A 424 -68.23 -91.61 8.84
N ARG A 425 -67.00 -91.08 9.05
CA ARG A 425 -66.30 -90.98 10.36
C ARG A 425 -64.87 -90.41 10.26
N LEU A 426 -64.69 -89.18 9.78
CA LEU A 426 -63.53 -88.32 10.19
C LEU A 426 -63.73 -86.84 9.82
N THR A 427 -64.98 -86.34 9.82
CA THR A 427 -65.35 -85.17 9.01
C THR A 427 -65.29 -83.82 9.74
N GLU A 428 -65.55 -83.75 11.05
CA GLU A 428 -65.62 -82.45 11.75
C GLU A 428 -64.25 -81.82 11.99
N ASP A 429 -63.28 -82.53 12.59
CA ASP A 429 -61.96 -81.93 12.91
C ASP A 429 -61.19 -81.48 11.67
N PHE A 430 -61.30 -82.21 10.55
CA PHE A 430 -60.64 -81.86 9.29
C PHE A 430 -61.33 -80.69 8.58
N VAL A 431 -62.67 -80.61 8.65
CA VAL A 431 -63.42 -79.45 8.12
C VAL A 431 -63.15 -78.21 8.98
N ALA A 432 -63.15 -78.32 10.31
CA ALA A 432 -62.82 -77.20 11.20
C ALA A 432 -61.37 -76.69 11.00
N HIS A 433 -60.43 -77.59 10.68
CA HIS A 433 -59.07 -77.19 10.32
C HIS A 433 -59.00 -76.45 8.98
N LEU A 434 -59.71 -76.93 7.96
CA LEU A 434 -59.82 -76.24 6.66
C LEU A 434 -60.58 -74.92 6.75
N GLU A 435 -61.60 -74.81 7.60
CA GLU A 435 -62.34 -73.58 7.87
C GLU A 435 -61.45 -72.54 8.56
N THR A 436 -60.64 -72.96 9.54
CA THR A 436 -59.68 -72.06 10.20
C THR A 436 -58.50 -71.67 9.32
N GLU A 437 -58.02 -72.54 8.42
CA GLU A 437 -57.07 -72.14 7.37
C GLU A 437 -57.70 -71.17 6.37
N LEU A 438 -58.95 -71.39 5.95
CA LEU A 438 -59.67 -70.50 5.04
C LEU A 438 -59.89 -69.11 5.66
N GLU A 439 -60.25 -69.03 6.94
CA GLU A 439 -60.38 -67.77 7.67
C GLU A 439 -59.03 -67.06 7.82
N GLN A 440 -57.94 -67.77 8.17
CA GLN A 440 -56.61 -67.18 8.18
C GLN A 440 -56.14 -66.72 6.79
N SER A 441 -56.47 -67.46 5.73
CA SER A 441 -56.16 -67.08 4.35
C SER A 441 -56.92 -65.82 3.94
N ARG A 442 -58.21 -65.71 4.29
CA ARG A 442 -59.02 -64.50 4.06
C ARG A 442 -58.52 -63.31 4.86
N LEU A 443 -58.07 -63.52 6.11
CA LEU A 443 -57.48 -62.45 6.92
C LEU A 443 -56.24 -61.88 6.23
N ARG A 444 -55.29 -62.75 5.81
CA ARG A 444 -54.09 -62.37 5.06
C ARG A 444 -54.41 -61.69 3.72
N GLU A 445 -55.46 -62.14 3.02
CA GLU A 445 -55.96 -61.50 1.80
C GLU A 445 -56.47 -60.07 2.09
N THR A 446 -57.24 -59.87 3.17
CA THR A 446 -57.70 -58.52 3.57
C THR A 446 -56.57 -57.61 4.04
N GLU A 447 -55.57 -58.14 4.74
CA GLU A 447 -54.37 -57.40 5.17
C GLU A 447 -53.52 -56.95 3.96
N THR A 448 -53.28 -57.86 3.01
CA THR A 448 -52.53 -57.54 1.78
C THR A 448 -53.28 -56.56 0.87
N LEU A 449 -54.60 -56.68 0.73
CA LEU A 449 -55.43 -55.68 0.04
C LEU A 449 -55.43 -54.32 0.74
N GLY A 450 -55.38 -54.29 2.08
CA GLY A 450 -55.22 -53.07 2.87
C GLY A 450 -53.90 -52.35 2.56
N ALA A 451 -52.79 -53.09 2.62
CA ALA A 451 -51.46 -52.56 2.29
C ALA A 451 -51.36 -52.08 0.83
N LEU A 452 -52.00 -52.78 -0.12
CA LEU A 452 -52.06 -52.37 -1.53
C LEU A 452 -52.79 -51.03 -1.70
N ARG A 453 -53.86 -50.79 -0.93
CA ARG A 453 -54.62 -49.54 -0.93
C ARG A 453 -53.80 -48.39 -0.34
N GLU A 454 -53.15 -48.62 0.80
CA GLU A 454 -52.30 -47.61 1.44
C GLU A 454 -51.10 -47.22 0.56
N MET A 455 -50.54 -48.18 -0.19
CA MET A 455 -49.54 -47.91 -1.23
C MET A 455 -50.11 -47.07 -2.38
N GLN A 456 -51.33 -47.36 -2.85
CA GLN A 456 -51.97 -46.64 -3.94
C GLN A 456 -52.28 -45.18 -3.55
N ASP A 457 -52.71 -44.95 -2.30
CA ASP A 457 -52.90 -43.62 -1.74
C ASP A 457 -51.57 -42.86 -1.61
N LYS A 458 -50.48 -43.52 -1.20
CA LYS A 458 -49.13 -42.92 -1.17
C LYS A 458 -48.62 -42.52 -2.57
N VAL A 459 -48.91 -43.30 -3.60
CA VAL A 459 -48.58 -42.94 -5.00
C VAL A 459 -49.35 -41.70 -5.43
N LEU A 460 -50.67 -41.66 -5.20
CA LEU A 460 -51.50 -40.48 -5.50
C LEU A 460 -51.02 -39.22 -4.76
N ASP A 461 -50.60 -39.35 -3.51
CA ASP A 461 -50.11 -38.23 -2.72
C ASP A 461 -48.72 -37.74 -3.17
N MET A 462 -47.88 -38.62 -3.74
CA MET A 462 -46.65 -38.22 -4.42
C MET A 462 -46.90 -37.55 -5.78
N GLU A 463 -47.83 -38.07 -6.60
CA GLU A 463 -48.23 -37.43 -7.86
C GLU A 463 -48.75 -36.00 -7.62
N LYS A 464 -49.50 -35.82 -6.51
CA LYS A 464 -49.99 -34.53 -6.04
C LYS A 464 -48.87 -33.57 -5.61
N ARG A 465 -47.84 -34.06 -4.91
CA ARG A 465 -46.64 -33.26 -4.58
C ARG A 465 -45.80 -32.92 -5.82
N ASN A 466 -45.73 -33.82 -6.80
CA ASN A 466 -45.04 -33.55 -8.06
C ASN A 466 -45.72 -32.42 -8.86
N SER A 467 -47.06 -32.29 -8.73
CA SER A 467 -47.83 -31.17 -9.29
C SER A 467 -47.68 -29.83 -8.55
N SER A 468 -46.94 -29.77 -7.43
CA SER A 468 -46.73 -28.53 -6.65
C SER A 468 -45.35 -27.87 -6.85
N LEU A 469 -44.57 -28.32 -7.83
CA LEU A 469 -43.38 -27.61 -8.31
C LEU A 469 -43.78 -26.34 -9.11
N PRO A 470 -42.91 -25.31 -9.20
CA PRO A 470 -43.35 -23.93 -9.43
C PRO A 470 -44.10 -23.73 -10.77
N ASP A 471 -45.33 -23.28 -10.61
CA ASP A 471 -46.41 -23.24 -11.59
C ASP A 471 -46.24 -22.17 -12.68
N GLU A 472 -46.58 -22.49 -13.94
CA GLU A 472 -46.65 -21.53 -15.06
C GLU A 472 -47.56 -20.34 -14.75
N ASN A 473 -48.56 -20.52 -13.87
CA ASN A 473 -49.43 -19.46 -13.39
C ASN A 473 -48.68 -18.26 -12.77
N ASN A 474 -47.49 -18.45 -12.17
CA ASN A 474 -46.68 -17.32 -11.68
C ASN A 474 -46.12 -16.46 -12.84
N VAL A 475 -45.76 -17.07 -13.96
CA VAL A 475 -45.29 -16.35 -15.16
C VAL A 475 -46.47 -15.63 -15.82
N ALA A 476 -47.62 -16.29 -15.94
CA ALA A 476 -48.84 -15.68 -16.46
C ALA A 476 -49.28 -14.46 -15.64
N ARG A 477 -49.31 -14.57 -14.30
CA ARG A 477 -49.70 -13.46 -13.41
C ARG A 477 -48.76 -12.26 -13.51
N LEU A 478 -47.44 -12.49 -13.57
CA LEU A 478 -46.46 -11.42 -13.77
C LEU A 478 -46.59 -10.76 -15.15
N GLN A 479 -46.96 -11.51 -16.19
CA GLN A 479 -47.25 -10.95 -17.51
C GLN A 479 -48.55 -10.11 -17.53
N GLU A 480 -49.57 -10.48 -16.77
CA GLU A 480 -50.79 -9.65 -16.62
C GLU A 480 -50.53 -8.39 -15.79
N GLU A 481 -49.80 -8.48 -14.68
CA GLU A 481 -49.40 -7.32 -13.87
C GLU A 481 -48.58 -6.31 -14.70
N LEU A 482 -47.68 -6.79 -15.56
CA LEU A 482 -46.91 -5.95 -16.50
C LEU A 482 -47.80 -5.27 -17.55
N LYS A 483 -48.79 -5.97 -18.11
CA LYS A 483 -49.78 -5.39 -19.05
C LYS A 483 -50.60 -4.30 -18.35
N ALA A 484 -51.07 -4.55 -17.14
CA ALA A 484 -51.87 -3.61 -16.34
C ALA A 484 -51.07 -2.37 -15.87
N LEU A 485 -49.74 -2.45 -15.78
CA LEU A 485 -48.88 -1.28 -15.53
C LEU A 485 -48.71 -0.42 -16.78
N LYS A 486 -48.48 -1.03 -17.96
CA LYS A 486 -48.36 -0.29 -19.24
C LYS A 486 -49.64 0.47 -19.62
N VAL A 487 -50.82 -0.06 -19.32
CA VAL A 487 -52.10 0.64 -19.56
C VAL A 487 -52.20 1.90 -18.69
N ARG A 488 -51.92 1.79 -17.39
CA ARG A 488 -51.92 2.94 -16.46
C ARG A 488 -50.90 4.02 -16.82
N GLU A 489 -49.72 3.64 -17.30
CA GLU A 489 -48.73 4.59 -17.84
C GLU A 489 -49.28 5.33 -19.07
N GLY A 490 -49.94 4.62 -19.99
CA GLY A 490 -50.59 5.22 -21.16
C GLY A 490 -51.70 6.22 -20.81
N GLU A 491 -52.55 5.89 -19.83
CA GLU A 491 -53.63 6.76 -19.34
C GLU A 491 -53.08 8.05 -18.68
N ALA A 492 -51.98 7.93 -17.91
CA ALA A 492 -51.30 9.08 -17.32
C ALA A 492 -50.68 10.00 -18.40
N VAL A 493 -50.09 9.42 -19.46
CA VAL A 493 -49.55 10.19 -20.60
C VAL A 493 -50.67 10.83 -21.44
N ALA A 494 -51.83 10.19 -21.58
CA ALA A 494 -52.97 10.73 -22.30
C ALA A 494 -53.59 11.95 -21.58
N SER A 495 -53.87 11.82 -20.28
CA SER A 495 -54.43 12.91 -19.45
C SER A 495 -53.49 14.13 -19.36
N ALA A 496 -52.16 13.91 -19.31
CA ALA A 496 -51.18 14.98 -19.39
C ALA A 496 -51.19 15.73 -20.75
N ARG A 497 -51.52 15.05 -21.86
CA ARG A 497 -51.69 15.70 -23.18
C ARG A 497 -53.00 16.47 -23.27
N GLU A 498 -54.09 15.94 -22.71
CA GLU A 498 -55.38 16.62 -22.68
C GLU A 498 -55.32 17.94 -21.88
N LEU A 499 -54.72 17.92 -20.69
CA LEU A 499 -54.45 19.14 -19.90
C LEU A 499 -53.63 20.18 -20.67
N LYS A 500 -52.64 19.74 -21.47
CA LYS A 500 -51.85 20.63 -22.31
C LYS A 500 -52.68 21.26 -23.43
N LEU A 501 -53.61 20.52 -24.04
CA LEU A 501 -54.53 21.04 -25.05
C LEU A 501 -55.56 22.02 -24.46
N GLN A 502 -56.11 21.74 -23.28
CA GLN A 502 -57.02 22.66 -22.59
C GLN A 502 -56.32 24.00 -22.24
N LEU A 503 -55.06 23.95 -21.80
CA LEU A 503 -54.24 25.16 -21.60
C LEU A 503 -53.97 25.93 -22.90
N GLN A 504 -53.75 25.22 -24.00
CA GLN A 504 -53.58 25.82 -25.33
C GLN A 504 -54.88 26.55 -25.76
N GLU A 505 -56.03 25.89 -25.64
CA GLU A 505 -57.34 26.43 -26.01
C GLU A 505 -57.76 27.63 -25.12
N LEU A 506 -57.45 27.59 -23.83
CA LEU A 506 -57.59 28.74 -22.92
C LEU A 506 -56.67 29.91 -23.31
N SER A 507 -55.44 29.63 -23.76
CA SER A 507 -54.52 30.66 -24.26
C SER A 507 -55.03 31.30 -25.55
N ASP A 508 -55.50 30.49 -26.50
CA ASP A 508 -55.97 30.93 -27.81
C ASP A 508 -57.29 31.71 -27.70
N THR A 509 -58.23 31.27 -26.84
CA THR A 509 -59.46 32.01 -26.55
C THR A 509 -59.19 33.33 -25.82
N TRP A 510 -58.19 33.38 -24.93
CA TRP A 510 -57.73 34.63 -24.29
C TRP A 510 -57.12 35.61 -25.31
N GLN A 511 -56.27 35.13 -26.22
CA GLN A 511 -55.73 35.96 -27.32
C GLN A 511 -56.82 36.46 -28.27
N ALA A 512 -57.82 35.62 -28.60
CA ALA A 512 -58.96 36.01 -29.41
C ALA A 512 -59.83 37.09 -28.72
N HIS A 513 -59.94 37.03 -27.38
CA HIS A 513 -60.62 38.06 -26.59
C HIS A 513 -59.86 39.40 -26.60
N LEU A 514 -58.53 39.38 -26.43
CA LEU A 514 -57.68 40.58 -26.52
C LEU A 514 -57.71 41.21 -27.92
N SER A 515 -57.92 40.40 -28.97
CA SER A 515 -58.01 40.87 -30.36
C SER A 515 -59.33 41.61 -30.67
N ARG A 516 -60.38 41.44 -29.85
CA ARG A 516 -61.71 42.07 -30.05
C ARG A 516 -61.85 43.36 -29.24
N GLY A 517 -61.17 44.41 -29.71
CA GLY A 517 -61.21 45.72 -29.08
C GLY A 517 -62.56 46.45 -29.19
N GLY A 518 -63.32 46.52 -28.08
CA GLY A 518 -63.88 47.80 -27.61
C GLY A 518 -65.40 47.98 -27.50
N ARG A 519 -65.74 48.93 -26.61
CA ARG A 519 -66.93 49.80 -26.55
C ARG A 519 -68.18 49.31 -25.78
N TRP A 520 -68.28 49.73 -24.51
CA TRP A 520 -69.55 49.89 -23.80
C TRP A 520 -69.68 51.27 -23.14
N LYS A 521 -70.90 51.79 -23.08
CA LYS A 521 -71.26 53.13 -22.56
C LYS A 521 -71.74 53.06 -21.10
N GLU A 522 -71.22 54.00 -20.31
CA GLU A 522 -71.91 54.79 -19.27
C GLU A 522 -72.92 54.19 -18.26
N SER A 523 -72.40 53.94 -17.04
CA SER A 523 -73.06 54.03 -15.70
C SER A 523 -73.90 52.81 -15.26
N PRO A 524 -73.65 52.24 -14.04
CA PRO A 524 -73.68 52.95 -12.74
C PRO A 524 -72.28 53.25 -12.15
N ARG A 525 -71.87 54.52 -12.22
CA ARG A 525 -70.45 54.90 -12.35
C ARG A 525 -69.57 55.05 -11.09
N LYS A 526 -69.88 54.47 -9.93
CA LYS A 526 -68.98 54.57 -8.74
C LYS A 526 -68.68 53.29 -7.96
N LEU A 527 -69.66 52.43 -7.67
CA LEU A 527 -69.39 51.14 -7.02
C LEU A 527 -68.82 50.14 -8.03
N VAL A 528 -69.57 49.86 -9.10
CA VAL A 528 -69.13 49.01 -10.23
C VAL A 528 -67.83 49.52 -10.86
N LEU A 529 -67.57 50.84 -10.85
CA LEU A 529 -66.32 51.40 -11.38
C LEU A 529 -65.14 51.23 -10.42
N GLY A 530 -65.36 51.20 -9.11
CA GLY A 530 -64.35 50.80 -8.13
C GLY A 530 -64.05 49.31 -8.21
N GLU A 531 -65.08 48.47 -8.20
CA GLU A 531 -64.97 47.01 -8.34
C GLU A 531 -64.25 46.62 -9.64
N LEU A 532 -64.64 47.16 -10.80
CA LEU A 532 -63.94 46.94 -12.06
C LEU A 532 -62.54 47.55 -12.10
N GLN A 533 -62.25 48.59 -11.33
CA GLN A 533 -60.91 49.17 -11.23
C GLN A 533 -59.99 48.30 -10.34
N ASP A 534 -60.51 47.71 -9.28
CA ASP A 534 -59.82 46.74 -8.43
C ASP A 534 -59.64 45.38 -9.14
N GLU A 535 -60.64 44.92 -9.89
CA GLU A 535 -60.49 43.76 -10.79
C GLU A 535 -59.48 44.04 -11.89
N LEU A 536 -59.49 45.22 -12.53
CA LEU A 536 -58.48 45.60 -13.52
C LEU A 536 -57.08 45.73 -12.90
N MET A 537 -56.96 46.24 -11.68
CA MET A 537 -55.68 46.30 -10.96
C MET A 537 -55.18 44.92 -10.56
N THR A 538 -56.03 44.02 -10.09
CA THR A 538 -55.64 42.64 -9.77
C THR A 538 -55.32 41.83 -11.03
N VAL A 539 -56.02 42.03 -12.14
CA VAL A 539 -55.66 41.45 -13.45
C VAL A 539 -54.32 42.01 -13.95
N ARG A 540 -54.08 43.32 -13.87
CA ARG A 540 -52.79 43.93 -14.21
C ARG A 540 -51.64 43.47 -13.32
N LEU A 541 -51.88 43.23 -12.03
CA LEU A 541 -50.89 42.64 -11.12
C LEU A 541 -50.60 41.19 -11.50
N ARG A 542 -51.61 40.39 -11.86
CA ARG A 542 -51.42 39.03 -12.37
C ARG A 542 -50.71 39.00 -13.73
N GLU A 543 -51.01 39.94 -14.63
CA GLU A 543 -50.31 40.10 -15.91
C GLU A 543 -48.85 40.51 -15.70
N ALA A 544 -48.60 41.50 -14.82
CA ALA A 544 -47.24 41.92 -14.46
C ALA A 544 -46.44 40.80 -13.80
N GLN A 545 -47.08 39.98 -12.96
CA GLN A 545 -46.50 38.78 -12.36
C GLN A 545 -46.19 37.73 -13.45
N ALA A 546 -47.15 37.35 -14.29
CA ALA A 546 -46.93 36.39 -15.38
C ALA A 546 -45.85 36.85 -16.38
N LEU A 547 -45.72 38.16 -16.62
CA LEU A 547 -44.64 38.75 -17.41
C LEU A 547 -43.29 38.74 -16.68
N ALA A 548 -43.28 38.83 -15.34
CA ALA A 548 -42.07 38.66 -14.52
C ALA A 548 -41.63 37.20 -14.50
N ASP A 549 -42.53 36.28 -14.16
CA ASP A 549 -42.32 34.83 -14.22
C ASP A 549 -41.85 34.42 -15.62
N GLY A 550 -42.48 34.93 -16.68
CA GLY A 550 -42.07 34.68 -18.06
C GLY A 550 -40.68 35.23 -18.43
N ARG A 551 -40.20 36.30 -17.77
CA ARG A 551 -38.80 36.75 -17.89
C ARG A 551 -37.85 35.83 -17.12
N GLU A 552 -38.22 35.42 -15.92
CA GLU A 552 -37.46 34.48 -15.09
C GLU A 552 -37.29 33.13 -15.79
N TRP A 553 -38.37 32.55 -16.33
CA TRP A 553 -38.31 31.31 -17.10
C TRP A 553 -37.44 31.43 -18.36
N ARG A 554 -37.48 32.56 -19.09
CA ARG A 554 -36.58 32.79 -20.23
C ARG A 554 -35.12 32.89 -19.81
N GLN A 555 -34.83 33.58 -18.70
CA GLN A 555 -33.48 33.60 -18.13
C GLN A 555 -33.04 32.18 -17.74
N ARG A 556 -33.91 31.41 -17.08
CA ARG A 556 -33.64 30.04 -16.66
C ARG A 556 -33.38 29.10 -17.84
N VAL A 557 -34.06 29.27 -18.97
CA VAL A 557 -33.78 28.52 -20.21
C VAL A 557 -32.38 28.86 -20.74
N VAL A 558 -31.99 30.13 -20.83
CA VAL A 558 -30.63 30.53 -21.27
C VAL A 558 -29.54 30.03 -20.31
N GLU A 559 -29.81 30.02 -19.00
CA GLU A 559 -28.92 29.40 -18.00
C GLU A 559 -28.78 27.88 -18.22
N LEU A 560 -29.87 27.18 -18.56
CA LEU A 560 -29.82 25.74 -18.85
C LEU A 560 -29.13 25.43 -20.19
N GLU A 561 -29.36 26.23 -21.23
CA GLU A 561 -28.67 26.09 -22.53
C GLU A 561 -27.17 26.37 -22.43
N THR A 562 -26.76 27.33 -21.60
CA THR A 562 -25.34 27.59 -21.33
C THR A 562 -24.72 26.48 -20.48
N GLN A 563 -25.44 25.95 -19.48
CA GLN A 563 -25.01 24.77 -18.72
C GLN A 563 -24.86 23.52 -19.62
N ASP A 564 -25.82 23.24 -20.50
CA ASP A 564 -25.74 22.12 -21.46
C ASP A 564 -24.53 22.26 -22.41
N ASN A 565 -24.31 23.45 -22.97
CA ASN A 565 -23.13 23.70 -23.80
C ASN A 565 -21.81 23.54 -23.03
N ILE A 566 -21.76 23.89 -21.75
CA ILE A 566 -20.57 23.65 -20.89
C ILE A 566 -20.39 22.14 -20.67
N HIS A 567 -21.46 21.41 -20.32
CA HIS A 567 -21.41 19.96 -20.09
C HIS A 567 -21.03 19.19 -21.36
N ARG A 568 -21.56 19.56 -22.53
CA ARG A 568 -21.22 18.95 -23.83
C ARG A 568 -19.76 19.19 -24.20
N ASN A 569 -19.23 20.39 -23.96
CA ASN A 569 -17.80 20.67 -24.16
C ASN A 569 -16.89 19.92 -23.17
N LEU A 570 -17.35 19.72 -21.93
CA LEU A 570 -16.63 18.92 -20.93
C LEU A 570 -16.63 17.43 -21.34
N LEU A 571 -17.77 16.89 -21.77
CA LEU A 571 -17.90 15.51 -22.25
C LEU A 571 -16.95 15.23 -23.41
N ASN A 572 -16.94 16.10 -24.43
CA ASN A 572 -16.02 15.96 -25.58
C ASN A 572 -14.54 15.94 -25.18
N ARG A 573 -14.15 16.71 -24.15
CA ARG A 573 -12.77 16.69 -23.61
C ARG A 573 -12.46 15.38 -22.90
N VAL A 574 -13.37 14.92 -22.04
CA VAL A 574 -13.24 13.64 -21.32
C VAL A 574 -13.19 12.46 -22.29
N GLU A 575 -13.95 12.50 -23.39
CA GLU A 575 -13.90 11.47 -24.45
C GLU A 575 -12.56 11.47 -25.19
N ALA A 576 -12.01 12.65 -25.52
CA ALA A 576 -10.69 12.77 -26.13
C ALA A 576 -9.57 12.28 -25.19
N GLU A 577 -9.63 12.64 -23.90
CA GLU A 577 -8.70 12.16 -22.88
C GLU A 577 -8.80 10.65 -22.67
N ARG A 578 -10.02 10.09 -22.64
CA ARG A 578 -10.26 8.65 -22.59
C ARG A 578 -9.64 7.93 -23.78
N ALA A 579 -9.80 8.46 -25.01
CA ALA A 579 -9.21 7.88 -26.21
C ALA A 579 -7.67 7.87 -26.13
N ALA A 580 -7.05 8.99 -25.75
CA ALA A 580 -5.60 9.09 -25.59
C ALA A 580 -5.05 8.16 -24.48
N LEU A 581 -5.77 8.00 -23.37
CA LEU A 581 -5.43 7.04 -22.31
C LEU A 581 -5.55 5.59 -22.79
N GLN A 582 -6.56 5.29 -23.61
CA GLN A 582 -6.79 3.95 -24.16
C GLN A 582 -5.69 3.55 -25.17
N GLU A 583 -5.25 4.47 -26.04
CA GLU A 583 -4.07 4.28 -26.90
C GLU A 583 -2.79 4.05 -26.08
N LYS A 584 -2.56 4.88 -25.05
CA LYS A 584 -1.41 4.72 -24.15
C LYS A 584 -1.42 3.38 -23.40
N LEU A 585 -2.60 2.90 -23.00
CA LEU A 585 -2.76 1.58 -22.38
C LEU A 585 -2.41 0.46 -23.36
N GLN A 586 -2.87 0.54 -24.62
CA GLN A 586 -2.50 -0.43 -25.66
C GLN A 586 -0.98 -0.45 -25.92
N TYR A 587 -0.33 0.71 -26.01
CA TYR A 587 1.12 0.82 -26.13
C TYR A 587 1.87 0.16 -24.96
N LEU A 588 1.47 0.46 -23.72
CA LEU A 588 2.09 -0.12 -22.52
C LEU A 588 1.81 -1.62 -22.38
N ALA A 589 0.66 -2.11 -22.85
CA ALA A 589 0.34 -3.53 -22.90
C ALA A 589 1.24 -4.27 -23.92
N ALA A 590 1.45 -3.69 -25.10
CA ALA A 590 2.37 -4.22 -26.11
C ALA A 590 3.82 -4.24 -25.58
N GLN A 591 4.27 -3.18 -24.90
CA GLN A 591 5.60 -3.12 -24.28
C GLN A 591 5.77 -4.19 -23.19
N ASN A 592 4.78 -4.37 -22.30
CA ASN A 592 4.81 -5.43 -21.28
C ASN A 592 4.87 -6.83 -21.90
N LYS A 593 4.10 -7.09 -22.96
CA LYS A 593 4.16 -8.36 -23.70
C LYS A 593 5.56 -8.62 -24.27
N GLY A 594 6.21 -7.60 -24.83
CA GLY A 594 7.60 -7.69 -25.30
C GLY A 594 8.59 -8.01 -24.17
N LEU A 595 8.48 -7.34 -23.02
CA LEU A 595 9.32 -7.60 -21.85
C LEU A 595 9.09 -9.00 -21.26
N GLN A 596 7.86 -9.51 -21.26
CA GLN A 596 7.56 -10.88 -20.84
C GLN A 596 8.23 -11.92 -21.75
N THR A 597 8.24 -11.70 -23.07
CA THR A 597 8.97 -12.57 -24.02
C THR A 597 10.49 -12.51 -23.78
N GLN A 598 11.07 -11.33 -23.54
CA GLN A 598 12.49 -11.21 -23.20
C GLN A 598 12.84 -11.93 -21.88
N LEU A 599 11.95 -11.87 -20.89
CA LEU A 599 12.12 -12.57 -19.62
C LEU A 599 12.03 -14.11 -19.79
N SER A 600 11.10 -14.62 -20.59
CA SER A 600 10.99 -16.07 -20.85
C SER A 600 12.18 -16.59 -21.65
N GLU A 601 12.66 -15.86 -22.65
CA GLU A 601 13.91 -16.18 -23.37
C GLU A 601 15.12 -16.19 -22.44
N SER A 602 15.24 -15.21 -21.54
CA SER A 602 16.34 -15.13 -20.58
C SER A 602 16.33 -16.30 -19.59
N ARG A 603 15.15 -16.68 -19.10
CA ARG A 603 14.97 -17.89 -18.27
C ARG A 603 15.33 -19.18 -19.03
N ARG A 604 14.96 -19.29 -20.31
CA ARG A 604 15.35 -20.44 -21.15
C ARG A 604 16.87 -20.52 -21.31
N LYS A 605 17.54 -19.41 -21.62
CA LYS A 605 19.01 -19.33 -21.71
C LYS A 605 19.70 -19.68 -20.39
N GLN A 606 19.14 -19.25 -19.25
CA GLN A 606 19.65 -19.64 -17.94
C GLN A 606 19.53 -21.15 -17.70
N ALA A 607 18.37 -21.75 -17.98
CA ALA A 607 18.18 -23.19 -17.83
C ALA A 607 19.12 -24.01 -18.74
N GLU A 608 19.38 -23.55 -19.97
CA GLU A 608 20.37 -24.16 -20.87
C GLU A 608 21.80 -24.07 -20.32
N ALA A 609 22.19 -22.94 -19.73
CA ALA A 609 23.50 -22.77 -19.10
C ALA A 609 23.66 -23.64 -17.84
N GLU A 610 22.61 -23.75 -17.01
CA GLU A 610 22.59 -24.64 -15.85
C GLU A 610 22.67 -26.12 -16.25
N CYS A 611 22.06 -26.51 -17.38
CA CYS A 611 22.18 -27.87 -17.90
C CYS A 611 23.62 -28.17 -18.33
N LYS A 612 24.21 -27.31 -19.15
CA LYS A 612 25.63 -27.44 -19.58
C LYS A 612 26.60 -27.50 -18.41
N SER A 613 26.42 -26.65 -17.40
CA SER A 613 27.27 -26.69 -16.20
C SER A 613 27.15 -28.01 -15.43
N LYS A 614 25.95 -28.60 -15.34
CA LYS A 614 25.74 -29.93 -14.73
C LYS A 614 26.39 -31.04 -15.56
N GLU A 615 26.31 -30.96 -16.89
CA GLU A 615 26.99 -31.88 -17.83
C GLU A 615 28.52 -31.81 -17.68
N GLU A 616 29.10 -30.61 -17.62
CA GLU A 616 30.53 -30.39 -17.39
C GLU A 616 31.00 -30.99 -16.05
N VAL A 617 30.26 -30.75 -14.96
CA VAL A 617 30.54 -31.33 -13.64
C VAL A 617 30.44 -32.86 -13.67
N MET A 618 29.45 -33.43 -14.39
CA MET A 618 29.33 -34.88 -14.57
C MET A 618 30.52 -35.45 -15.35
N ALA A 619 30.98 -34.77 -16.40
CA ALA A 619 32.14 -35.16 -17.21
C ALA A 619 33.48 -35.05 -16.45
N VAL A 620 33.58 -34.18 -15.43
CA VAL A 620 34.72 -34.19 -14.49
C VAL A 620 34.64 -35.43 -13.58
N ARG A 621 33.49 -35.68 -12.95
CA ARG A 621 33.30 -36.83 -12.05
C ARG A 621 33.51 -38.18 -12.71
N LEU A 622 33.10 -38.33 -13.97
CA LEU A 622 33.38 -39.55 -14.76
C LEU A 622 34.90 -39.77 -14.92
N ARG A 623 35.65 -38.74 -15.31
CA ARG A 623 37.13 -38.83 -15.43
C ARG A 623 37.83 -39.09 -14.09
N GLU A 624 37.30 -38.55 -13.00
CA GLU A 624 37.79 -38.86 -11.64
C GLU A 624 37.53 -40.32 -11.27
N ALA A 625 36.34 -40.85 -11.59
CA ALA A 625 35.99 -42.26 -11.36
C ALA A 625 36.84 -43.22 -12.20
N ASP A 626 37.09 -42.90 -13.48
CA ASP A 626 37.99 -43.66 -14.36
C ASP A 626 39.42 -43.70 -13.80
N SER A 627 39.92 -42.55 -13.32
CA SER A 627 41.23 -42.45 -12.66
C SER A 627 41.29 -43.26 -11.36
N MET A 628 40.23 -43.24 -10.54
CA MET A 628 40.13 -44.07 -9.34
C MET A 628 40.12 -45.57 -9.67
N ALA A 629 39.43 -45.98 -10.73
CA ALA A 629 39.41 -47.36 -11.20
C ALA A 629 40.81 -47.83 -11.65
N ALA A 630 41.52 -47.02 -12.44
CA ALA A 630 42.89 -47.31 -12.85
C ALA A 630 43.87 -47.39 -11.66
N VAL A 631 43.69 -46.53 -10.64
CA VAL A 631 44.48 -46.61 -9.39
C VAL A 631 44.15 -47.88 -8.59
N ALA A 632 42.89 -48.32 -8.58
CA ALA A 632 42.50 -49.58 -7.93
C ALA A 632 43.10 -50.80 -8.64
N GLU A 633 43.07 -50.84 -9.97
CA GLU A 633 43.70 -51.88 -10.78
C GLU A 633 45.22 -51.95 -10.55
N MET A 634 45.92 -50.80 -10.57
CA MET A 634 47.35 -50.75 -10.24
C MET A 634 47.65 -51.24 -8.82
N ARG A 635 46.80 -50.90 -7.83
CA ARG A 635 46.96 -51.39 -6.45
C ARG A 635 46.76 -52.90 -6.36
N GLN A 636 45.77 -53.45 -7.04
CA GLN A 636 45.58 -54.90 -7.13
C GLN A 636 46.81 -55.57 -7.75
N ARG A 637 47.34 -55.02 -8.86
CA ARG A 637 48.50 -55.60 -9.52
C ARG A 637 49.78 -55.53 -8.67
N ILE A 638 49.95 -54.47 -7.87
CA ILE A 638 51.03 -54.39 -6.88
C ILE A 638 50.86 -55.50 -5.84
N ALA A 639 49.67 -55.67 -5.26
CA ALA A 639 49.41 -56.72 -4.27
C ALA A 639 49.65 -58.14 -4.83
N GLU A 640 49.24 -58.42 -6.07
CA GLU A 640 49.54 -59.69 -6.76
C GLU A 640 51.06 -59.94 -6.89
N LEU A 641 51.83 -58.91 -7.26
CA LEU A 641 53.30 -59.00 -7.35
C LEU A 641 53.97 -59.15 -5.97
N GLU A 642 53.41 -58.53 -4.93
CA GLU A 642 53.90 -58.70 -3.55
C GLU A 642 53.65 -60.11 -3.02
N ILE A 643 52.49 -60.70 -3.33
CA ILE A 643 52.18 -62.10 -3.03
C ILE A 643 53.16 -63.03 -3.76
N GLN A 644 53.35 -62.85 -5.08
CA GLN A 644 54.31 -63.67 -5.86
C GLN A 644 55.75 -63.56 -5.34
N ARG A 645 56.18 -62.36 -4.93
CA ARG A 645 57.49 -62.14 -4.30
C ARG A 645 57.62 -62.93 -2.99
N GLU A 646 56.56 -62.95 -2.19
CA GLU A 646 56.53 -63.63 -0.90
C GLU A 646 56.44 -65.16 -1.04
N GLU A 647 55.65 -65.66 -2.00
CA GLU A 647 55.61 -67.07 -2.40
C GLU A 647 57.00 -67.54 -2.87
N GLY A 648 57.66 -66.76 -3.74
CA GLY A 648 59.02 -67.03 -4.20
C GLY A 648 60.05 -67.02 -3.06
N ARG A 649 59.87 -66.12 -2.07
CA ARG A 649 60.70 -66.07 -0.84
C ARG A 649 60.52 -67.33 0.00
N ILE A 650 59.28 -67.77 0.21
CA ILE A 650 58.93 -68.99 0.96
C ILE A 650 59.45 -70.23 0.22
N GLN A 651 59.30 -70.33 -1.10
CA GLN A 651 59.81 -71.43 -1.90
C GLN A 651 61.34 -71.48 -1.92
N GLY A 652 62.00 -70.31 -1.91
CA GLY A 652 63.44 -70.18 -1.68
C GLY A 652 63.86 -70.78 -0.33
N GLN A 653 63.15 -70.44 0.75
CA GLN A 653 63.40 -71.01 2.09
C GLN A 653 63.15 -72.52 2.15
N LEU A 654 62.09 -73.02 1.48
CA LEU A 654 61.75 -74.45 1.44
C LEU A 654 62.81 -75.28 0.69
N ASN A 655 63.41 -74.72 -0.37
CA ASN A 655 64.50 -75.38 -1.09
C ASN A 655 65.80 -75.49 -0.27
N HIS A 656 66.00 -74.56 0.68
CA HIS A 656 67.17 -74.46 1.56
C HIS A 656 66.96 -75.04 2.97
N SER A 657 65.78 -75.62 3.28
CA SER A 657 65.57 -76.25 4.59
C SER A 657 66.36 -77.55 4.70
N ASP A 658 66.87 -77.88 5.90
CA ASP A 658 67.65 -79.10 6.12
C ASP A 658 66.88 -80.37 5.72
N SER A 659 65.55 -80.33 5.80
CA SER A 659 64.66 -81.39 5.29
C SER A 659 64.80 -81.64 3.78
N SER A 660 65.12 -80.63 2.96
CA SER A 660 65.40 -80.77 1.51
C SER A 660 66.75 -81.43 1.23
N GLN A 661 67.74 -81.27 2.12
CA GLN A 661 69.01 -82.00 2.07
C GLN A 661 68.82 -83.43 2.57
N TYR A 662 68.17 -83.62 3.72
CA TYR A 662 67.88 -84.93 4.30
C TYR A 662 67.03 -85.83 3.37
N ILE A 663 66.05 -85.26 2.66
CA ILE A 663 65.29 -85.98 1.62
C ILE A 663 66.16 -86.35 0.41
N ARG A 664 67.21 -85.60 0.10
CA ARG A 664 68.20 -85.96 -0.93
C ARG A 664 69.10 -87.10 -0.46
N GLU A 665 69.67 -87.00 0.72
CA GLU A 665 70.50 -88.06 1.32
C GLU A 665 69.72 -89.39 1.45
N LEU A 666 68.46 -89.34 1.89
CA LEU A 666 67.58 -90.51 1.91
C LEU A 666 67.28 -91.06 0.50
N LYS A 667 67.14 -90.20 -0.51
CA LYS A 667 66.97 -90.66 -1.91
C LYS A 667 68.22 -91.32 -2.44
N ASP A 668 69.39 -90.78 -2.13
CA ASP A 668 70.67 -91.35 -2.56
C ASP A 668 70.91 -92.72 -1.89
N GLN A 669 70.62 -92.85 -0.59
CA GLN A 669 70.61 -94.14 0.12
C GLN A 669 69.60 -95.14 -0.46
N ILE A 670 68.40 -94.69 -0.83
CA ILE A 670 67.39 -95.53 -1.49
C ILE A 670 67.86 -95.96 -2.89
N GLU A 671 68.57 -95.09 -3.63
CA GLU A 671 69.09 -95.44 -4.96
C GLU A 671 70.29 -96.41 -4.86
N GLU A 672 71.16 -96.25 -3.85
CA GLU A 672 72.23 -97.20 -3.52
C GLU A 672 71.65 -98.59 -3.17
N LEU A 673 70.70 -98.66 -2.22
CA LEU A 673 69.97 -99.90 -1.90
C LEU A 673 69.24 -100.49 -3.10
N LYS A 674 68.65 -99.65 -3.97
CA LYS A 674 68.06 -100.14 -5.24
C LYS A 674 69.11 -100.69 -6.19
N THR A 675 70.33 -100.15 -6.24
CA THR A 675 71.40 -100.73 -7.07
C THR A 675 71.90 -102.08 -6.54
N GLU A 676 72.00 -102.25 -5.22
CA GLU A 676 72.26 -103.57 -4.61
C GLU A 676 71.14 -104.58 -4.93
N VAL A 677 69.87 -104.18 -4.75
CA VAL A 677 68.70 -105.03 -5.08
C VAL A 677 68.63 -105.35 -6.58
N ARG A 678 69.09 -104.44 -7.45
CA ARG A 678 69.15 -104.62 -8.92
C ARG A 678 70.34 -105.49 -9.36
N LEU A 679 71.41 -105.59 -8.56
CA LEU A 679 72.49 -106.57 -8.73
C LEU A 679 72.08 -107.98 -8.30
N LEU A 680 71.11 -108.11 -7.39
CA LEU A 680 70.64 -109.39 -6.85
C LEU A 680 69.42 -110.01 -7.58
N LYS A 681 68.85 -109.33 -8.59
CA LYS A 681 67.75 -109.88 -9.42
C LYS A 681 67.98 -109.64 -10.91
N GLY A 682 68.04 -110.72 -11.67
CA GLY A 682 68.11 -110.69 -13.14
C GLY A 682 66.83 -110.15 -13.81
N PRO A 683 66.92 -109.69 -15.07
CA PRO A 683 65.86 -108.95 -15.78
C PRO A 683 65.02 -109.84 -16.73
N PRO A 684 64.10 -109.30 -17.55
CA PRO A 684 63.04 -108.30 -17.29
C PRO A 684 61.67 -108.73 -17.89
N THR A 685 60.59 -107.93 -17.71
CA THR A 685 59.50 -107.66 -18.70
C THR A 685 58.58 -106.57 -18.12
N PHE A 686 58.23 -105.46 -18.79
CA PHE A 686 57.42 -105.24 -20.01
C PHE A 686 55.91 -105.04 -19.73
N GLU A 687 55.30 -104.17 -20.55
CA GLU A 687 53.86 -103.84 -20.70
C GLU A 687 53.23 -102.67 -19.89
N ASP A 688 52.24 -102.08 -20.58
CA ASP A 688 51.45 -100.86 -20.40
C ASP A 688 49.96 -101.32 -20.26
N PRO A 689 48.89 -100.55 -20.56
CA PRO A 689 48.32 -99.33 -19.96
C PRO A 689 46.91 -99.59 -19.32
N LEU A 690 46.09 -98.53 -19.16
CA LEU A 690 44.60 -98.46 -19.20
C LEU A 690 43.73 -98.33 -17.92
N ALA A 691 42.61 -97.61 -18.16
CA ALA A 691 41.26 -97.66 -17.56
C ALA A 691 41.02 -97.18 -16.12
N PHE A 692 39.79 -96.87 -15.66
CA PHE A 692 38.54 -96.26 -16.20
C PHE A 692 37.50 -96.34 -15.04
N ASP A 693 36.53 -95.41 -15.02
CA ASP A 693 35.17 -95.54 -14.47
C ASP A 693 34.75 -95.24 -13.00
N GLY A 694 33.49 -94.75 -12.92
CA GLY A 694 32.55 -94.83 -11.79
C GLY A 694 32.38 -93.58 -10.91
N LEU A 695 31.20 -93.26 -10.37
CA LEU A 695 29.83 -93.77 -10.59
C LEU A 695 28.77 -92.74 -10.09
N SER A 696 27.50 -92.97 -10.41
CA SER A 696 26.32 -92.11 -10.17
C SER A 696 25.66 -92.22 -8.78
N LEU A 697 24.85 -91.23 -8.36
CA LEU A 697 23.39 -91.40 -8.10
C LEU A 697 22.61 -90.09 -7.77
N THR A 698 21.29 -90.21 -7.59
CA THR A 698 20.27 -89.14 -7.59
C THR A 698 19.37 -89.19 -6.33
N ARG A 699 18.73 -88.06 -5.97
CA ARG A 699 17.32 -87.86 -5.46
C ARG A 699 17.06 -87.12 -4.12
N HIS A 700 16.22 -86.08 -4.25
CA HIS A 700 14.95 -85.77 -3.53
C HIS A 700 14.87 -85.26 -2.07
N LEU A 701 14.05 -84.18 -1.94
CA LEU A 701 13.00 -83.86 -0.94
C LEU A 701 13.48 -83.67 0.54
N ASP A 702 13.02 -82.70 1.35
CA ASP A 702 11.62 -82.39 1.74
C ASP A 702 11.45 -80.96 2.37
N GLU A 703 10.25 -80.69 2.92
CA GLU A 703 9.68 -79.41 3.41
C GLU A 703 10.16 -78.85 4.78
N ASP A 704 10.02 -77.52 4.90
CA ASP A 704 9.46 -76.68 5.99
C ASP A 704 9.94 -76.60 7.47
N SER A 705 9.67 -75.39 8.00
CA SER A 705 9.37 -75.00 9.41
C SER A 705 10.50 -74.73 10.42
N LEU A 706 10.76 -73.43 10.64
CA LEU A 706 10.53 -72.63 11.88
C LEU A 706 10.68 -73.27 13.30
N PRO A 707 10.78 -72.48 14.40
CA PRO A 707 11.43 -71.16 14.63
C PRO A 707 12.29 -71.17 15.93
N SER A 708 12.81 -70.02 16.41
CA SER A 708 12.72 -69.58 17.83
C SER A 708 13.34 -68.18 18.05
N SER A 709 13.01 -67.57 19.18
CA SER A 709 13.32 -66.19 19.59
C SER A 709 14.32 -66.10 20.76
N ASP A 710 15.00 -64.95 20.83
CA ASP A 710 15.22 -64.13 22.04
C ASP A 710 16.32 -64.34 23.13
N GLU A 711 16.78 -63.16 23.58
CA GLU A 711 17.28 -62.71 24.92
C GLU A 711 18.78 -62.68 25.31
N GLU A 712 19.18 -61.46 25.74
CA GLU A 712 20.16 -61.05 26.79
C GLU A 712 21.67 -61.43 26.75
N LEU A 713 22.61 -60.76 27.44
CA LEU A 713 22.87 -59.34 27.82
C LEU A 713 24.29 -59.27 28.48
N LEU A 714 24.84 -58.06 28.69
CA LEU A 714 26.01 -57.70 29.55
C LEU A 714 27.42 -57.94 28.95
N GLY A 715 28.43 -57.06 29.14
CA GLY A 715 28.43 -55.74 29.80
C GLY A 715 29.86 -55.15 29.99
N VAL A 716 29.96 -53.98 30.66
CA VAL A 716 31.19 -53.31 31.18
C VAL A 716 32.12 -52.68 30.11
N GLY A 717 32.74 -51.50 30.26
CA GLY A 717 32.69 -50.46 31.32
C GLY A 717 34.06 -49.76 31.52
N VAL A 718 34.05 -48.51 32.01
CA VAL A 718 35.22 -47.59 32.27
C VAL A 718 35.86 -46.94 31.02
N GLY A 719 36.05 -45.62 30.91
CA GLY A 719 35.52 -44.47 31.69
C GLY A 719 36.58 -43.45 32.17
N VAL A 720 36.66 -42.29 31.50
CA VAL A 720 36.95 -40.88 31.94
C VAL A 720 36.60 -40.05 30.69
N GLY A 721 35.80 -38.98 30.65
CA GLY A 721 35.35 -37.97 31.62
C GLY A 721 35.44 -36.63 30.88
N ALA A 722 34.38 -36.15 30.22
CA ALA A 722 33.35 -35.23 30.75
C ALA A 722 33.78 -33.74 30.70
N ALA A 723 32.94 -32.74 30.42
CA ALA A 723 31.60 -32.64 29.82
C ALA A 723 31.38 -31.14 29.42
N LEU A 724 30.51 -30.76 28.49
CA LEU A 724 29.08 -30.34 28.60
C LEU A 724 28.82 -29.47 27.33
N GLN A 725 27.63 -29.16 26.79
CA GLN A 725 26.25 -29.68 26.75
C GLN A 725 25.64 -29.11 25.42
N ASP A 726 24.93 -29.87 24.59
CA ASP A 726 23.50 -30.27 24.63
C ASP A 726 22.50 -29.17 24.15
N PRO A 727 21.28 -29.50 23.68
CA PRO A 727 20.80 -29.01 22.38
C PRO A 727 19.40 -28.35 22.46
N LEU A 728 18.70 -28.19 21.31
CA LEU A 728 17.25 -28.50 21.20
C LEU A 728 16.71 -28.42 19.77
N TYR A 729 15.98 -29.47 19.37
CA TYR A 729 15.00 -29.52 18.27
C TYR A 729 13.84 -30.41 18.74
N PRO A 730 12.59 -30.11 18.35
CA PRO A 730 11.55 -31.11 18.19
C PRO A 730 10.93 -31.02 16.79
N LEU A 731 10.31 -32.02 16.15
CA LEU A 731 10.10 -33.46 16.28
C LEU A 731 9.30 -33.81 14.99
N SER A 732 9.37 -35.06 14.50
CA SER A 732 8.56 -35.54 13.37
C SER A 732 7.41 -36.44 13.87
N PRO A 733 6.42 -36.78 13.03
CA PRO A 733 6.39 -38.18 12.59
C PRO A 733 5.99 -38.42 11.12
N ARG A 734 6.63 -39.45 10.52
CA ARG A 734 6.08 -40.65 9.82
C ARG A 734 4.69 -40.54 9.13
N ASP A 735 4.43 -41.17 7.97
CA ASP A 735 4.96 -42.45 7.45
C ASP A 735 5.15 -42.51 5.91
N ALA A 736 5.83 -43.56 5.43
CA ALA A 736 5.93 -43.95 4.02
C ALA A 736 6.06 -45.48 3.85
N ARG A 737 6.01 -45.96 2.58
CA ARG A 737 6.01 -47.35 2.03
C ARG A 737 4.60 -47.86 1.67
N PHE A 738 4.36 -48.65 0.62
CA PHE A 738 5.21 -49.62 -0.13
C PHE A 738 4.94 -49.62 -1.67
N PHE A 739 5.98 -49.87 -2.49
CA PHE A 739 6.14 -50.83 -3.64
C PHE A 739 4.93 -51.19 -4.57
N ARG A 740 5.03 -51.50 -5.89
CA ARG A 740 6.13 -51.66 -6.90
C ARG A 740 5.53 -51.69 -8.35
N SER A 741 6.37 -51.60 -9.40
CA SER A 741 6.31 -52.15 -10.78
C SER A 741 5.09 -52.98 -11.28
N LEU A 742 4.71 -53.04 -12.58
CA LEU A 742 5.30 -52.59 -13.88
C LEU A 742 4.25 -52.67 -15.04
N ASP A 743 4.65 -52.21 -16.24
CA ASP A 743 4.15 -52.52 -17.60
C ASP A 743 2.86 -51.91 -18.24
N ARG A 744 3.13 -50.97 -19.19
CA ARG A 744 2.60 -50.89 -20.60
C ARG A 744 1.08 -50.61 -20.88
N PRO A 745 0.67 -50.26 -22.12
CA PRO A 745 1.02 -49.04 -22.89
C PRO A 745 -0.23 -48.42 -23.61
N ALA A 746 -0.03 -47.68 -24.71
CA ALA A 746 -1.04 -47.05 -25.63
C ALA A 746 -1.64 -45.72 -25.11
N LYS A 747 -1.55 -44.59 -25.83
CA LYS A 747 -2.12 -44.18 -27.16
C LYS A 747 -3.63 -43.90 -27.09
N ASP A 748 -3.98 -42.62 -27.21
CA ASP A 748 -4.99 -42.01 -28.10
C ASP A 748 -4.71 -40.48 -28.04
N SER A 749 -4.36 -39.74 -29.09
CA SER A 749 -4.84 -39.61 -30.47
C SER A 749 -6.00 -38.61 -30.63
N GLU A 750 -5.64 -37.52 -31.30
CA GLU A 750 -6.39 -36.52 -32.08
C GLU A 750 -7.89 -36.75 -32.37
N GLY A 751 -8.64 -35.65 -32.47
CA GLY A 751 -10.01 -35.66 -33.01
C GLY A 751 -10.65 -34.28 -33.16
N SER A 752 -10.41 -33.62 -34.30
CA SER A 752 -11.23 -32.51 -34.81
C SER A 752 -12.21 -33.07 -35.85
N SER A 753 -13.46 -32.58 -35.86
CA SER A 753 -14.23 -32.37 -37.10
C SER A 753 -15.47 -31.51 -36.83
N ASP A 754 -15.76 -30.60 -37.75
CA ASP A 754 -17.05 -29.92 -37.94
C ASP A 754 -18.11 -30.89 -38.49
N SER A 755 -19.41 -30.56 -38.40
CA SER A 755 -20.14 -29.93 -39.53
C SER A 755 -21.63 -29.59 -39.25
N ASP A 756 -22.12 -28.62 -40.02
CA ASP A 756 -23.50 -28.38 -40.55
C ASP A 756 -23.92 -26.91 -40.32
N ALA A 757 -23.80 -26.04 -41.34
CA ALA A 757 -24.85 -25.63 -42.29
C ALA A 757 -25.95 -24.75 -41.64
N ASP A 758 -26.38 -23.60 -42.17
CA ASP A 758 -26.46 -23.23 -43.59
C ASP A 758 -26.55 -21.69 -43.87
N GLU A 759 -26.31 -21.34 -45.14
CA GLU A 759 -26.89 -20.23 -45.93
C GLU A 759 -26.83 -18.69 -45.62
N LEU A 760 -26.60 -17.97 -46.74
CA LEU A 760 -27.15 -16.65 -47.17
C LEU A 760 -26.49 -15.28 -46.82
N ALA A 761 -25.72 -14.81 -47.82
CA ALA A 761 -25.85 -13.51 -48.51
C ALA A 761 -25.48 -12.17 -47.83
N THR A 762 -24.29 -11.67 -48.18
CA THR A 762 -24.02 -10.22 -48.29
C THR A 762 -24.55 -9.64 -49.61
N PRO A 763 -25.15 -8.44 -49.62
CA PRO A 763 -25.20 -7.60 -50.81
C PRO A 763 -24.09 -6.53 -50.79
N TYR A 764 -23.34 -6.44 -51.89
CA TYR A 764 -22.60 -5.23 -52.25
C TYR A 764 -23.58 -4.07 -52.49
N SER A 765 -23.23 -2.85 -52.07
CA SER A 765 -23.72 -1.62 -52.69
C SER A 765 -22.79 -0.45 -52.39
N SER A 766 -21.78 -0.28 -53.23
CA SER A 766 -21.04 0.98 -53.34
C SER A 766 -21.77 1.91 -54.32
N GLN A 767 -22.39 2.98 -53.82
CA GLN A 767 -22.69 4.18 -54.61
C GLN A 767 -22.47 5.40 -53.72
N GLY A 768 -21.53 6.25 -54.10
CA GLY A 768 -21.54 7.64 -53.66
C GLY A 768 -22.36 8.47 -54.63
N LEU A 769 -22.92 9.59 -54.16
CA LEU A 769 -23.24 10.79 -54.94
C LEU A 769 -23.70 11.91 -53.98
N ASP A 770 -23.01 13.04 -54.06
CA ASP A 770 -23.45 14.44 -53.88
C ASP A 770 -24.69 14.76 -53.01
N ASN A 771 -24.46 15.27 -51.79
CA ASN A 771 -24.62 16.70 -51.42
C ASN A 771 -24.24 16.96 -49.96
#